data_AF-A0A9D6CPV0-F1
#
_entry.id   AF-A0A9D6CPV0-F1
#
_cell.length_a   1.000
_cell.length_b   1.000
_cell.length_c   1.000
_cell.angle_alpha   90.00
_cell.angle_beta   90.00
_cell.angle_gamma   90.00
#
_symmetry.space_group_name_H-M   'P 1'
#
loop_
_entity.id
_entity.type
_entity.pdbx_description
1 polymer ?
#
loop_
_entity_poly.entity_id
_entity_poly.type
_entity_poly.pdbx_seq_one_letter_code
_entity_poly.pdbx_strand_id
1 'polypeptide(L)'
;MRALWRAAALLPLLALGSSAYYHFVHFRNGQRVVERYDLDELVDQTLDFYVSLEQAPRLSSNDSFEGVLSQIRQALSVWDSVSTSALRVRFGGVIEGDLPGSGPAGEIVFAELPPGVLGMSSPTTFSEVRGDFRPIRRSQVILSSELAQGSRPRQSFSELFFGTLVHEIGHALGLQHTIASAAMSTDVTRGTSRARPLSEDDIAGVSLLYPTSALARQTGSIEGRVTATSGGPVALASVVAVHPGGAVVSALTDPDGTYELAGLLPGAYRVYVHALPPASLAGAGPANVVLPESADGVNIAAGPSFYTQFYGGRDRPEASPRVDVAAGQVRGATDFQVRLRDQVGIYNVTTYSFPGNGAPGVHPAFLHLTRNSDFLLGAGQNLTQAASLLTVEPLDAPVEIQAGAPHLYSLDQRFVQLDFAASPFAAPGPLHLLFRTPDDLYVLPWAATLASEQAPIIYFLTPDFLSGGAVWRLRGDNLEAGSQVYFDGRPAKVLDYEPDFQELLVEPPPGPPGHRAVVTVYNPDGQSSALTLPDGNAMFEYPSGPALSFRLSPDSIASDEETVIEITSDTMELSAGDISVGFGSSDVVVRRVQVVDAHRLLAVVAAAPGDGGNLTATVVSGIQTAIQTQALQVTGAALTTANRPALRYGGLVNSASGQPDLAPGVLASLFGRSLTVAGRESEARVTIGGQPAQVLAASEGQINLVIPEGLASGAVEYRVFNGEAESAPMLADLRATAPGVFRAVTGNDLTLSKTVEAGISLGLLCTGIGDGDSAAVVVVANGLRLTPTAIERTPTPGVWVVRFQLPAALNESSRVFLALWAGGRRSNTVLLPDGLLSGVAPTLQPSPGLQVAVR
;
A
#
# COMPACT_ATOMS: atom_id res chain seq x y z
N MET A 1 -13.11 -41.05 -46.83
CA MET A 1 -12.20 -42.16 -46.43
C MET A 1 -11.04 -41.55 -45.67
N ARG A 2 -10.92 -41.91 -44.37
CA ARG A 2 -9.71 -42.06 -43.53
C ARG A 2 -8.74 -40.85 -43.42
N ALA A 3 -8.69 -40.12 -42.29
CA ALA A 3 -7.93 -40.45 -41.05
C ALA A 3 -6.41 -40.13 -41.19
N LEU A 4 -5.63 -39.56 -40.25
CA LEU A 4 -5.72 -39.29 -38.80
C LEU A 4 -4.37 -38.65 -38.31
N TRP A 5 -4.43 -37.75 -37.30
CA TRP A 5 -3.51 -37.51 -36.14
C TRP A 5 -2.38 -36.44 -36.06
N ARG A 6 -2.45 -35.70 -34.92
CA ARG A 6 -1.44 -35.07 -34.01
C ARG A 6 -1.04 -33.61 -34.30
N ALA A 7 -1.02 -32.67 -33.34
CA ALA A 7 -1.27 -32.71 -31.89
C ALA A 7 -1.73 -31.31 -31.42
N ALA A 8 -2.81 -31.25 -30.64
CA ALA A 8 -3.19 -30.06 -29.89
C ALA A 8 -2.29 -29.95 -28.66
N ALA A 9 -1.57 -28.83 -28.53
CA ALA A 9 -0.97 -28.46 -27.27
C ALA A 9 -2.11 -28.08 -26.32
N LEU A 10 -2.37 -28.95 -25.33
CA LEU A 10 -3.14 -28.55 -24.15
C LEU A 10 -2.35 -27.46 -23.44
N LEU A 11 -2.82 -26.22 -23.54
CA LEU A 11 -2.62 -25.26 -22.46
C LEU A 11 -3.24 -25.88 -21.19
N PRO A 12 -2.60 -25.79 -20.01
CA PRO A 12 -3.32 -26.01 -18.79
C PRO A 12 -4.40 -24.92 -18.75
N LEU A 13 -5.68 -25.31 -18.86
CA LEU A 13 -6.75 -24.50 -18.30
C LEU A 13 -6.38 -24.36 -16.82
N LEU A 14 -5.95 -23.15 -16.43
CA LEU A 14 -6.16 -22.69 -15.07
C LEU A 14 -7.66 -22.87 -14.84
N ALA A 15 -8.03 -23.85 -14.01
CA ALA A 15 -9.34 -23.82 -13.41
C ALA A 15 -9.45 -22.44 -12.77
N LEU A 16 -10.48 -21.68 -13.15
CA LEU A 16 -10.87 -20.47 -12.45
C LEU A 16 -11.29 -20.93 -11.05
N GLY A 17 -10.31 -21.02 -10.15
CA GLY A 17 -10.54 -21.11 -8.71
C GLY A 17 -11.34 -19.87 -8.34
N SER A 18 -12.50 -20.05 -7.76
CA SER A 18 -13.27 -18.94 -7.25
C SER A 18 -12.59 -18.47 -5.96
N SER A 19 -12.00 -17.27 -6.04
CA SER A 19 -11.19 -16.70 -4.96
C SER A 19 -12.11 -16.25 -3.82
N ALA A 20 -12.03 -16.88 -2.65
CA ALA A 20 -12.87 -16.57 -1.50
C ALA A 20 -12.32 -15.44 -0.62
N TYR A 21 -12.41 -14.19 -1.07
CA TYR A 21 -11.96 -13.03 -0.27
C TYR A 21 -13.11 -12.08 0.13
N TYR A 22 -12.90 -11.29 1.18
CA TYR A 22 -13.89 -10.36 1.76
C TYR A 22 -13.96 -9.05 0.98
N HIS A 23 -14.62 -9.09 -0.17
CA HIS A 23 -14.90 -7.93 -0.99
C HIS A 23 -16.41 -7.69 -1.08
N PHE A 24 -16.82 -6.55 -1.60
CA PHE A 24 -18.17 -6.44 -2.14
C PHE A 24 -18.26 -7.33 -3.37
N VAL A 25 -19.08 -8.39 -3.29
CA VAL A 25 -19.09 -9.49 -4.26
C VAL A 25 -20.47 -9.68 -4.87
N HIS A 26 -20.49 -9.85 -6.18
CA HIS A 26 -21.64 -10.27 -6.98
C HIS A 26 -21.34 -11.61 -7.66
N PHE A 27 -22.35 -12.42 -7.94
CA PHE A 27 -22.21 -13.68 -8.67
C PHE A 27 -23.00 -13.64 -9.98
N ARG A 28 -22.28 -13.65 -11.10
CA ARG A 28 -22.86 -13.69 -12.45
C ARG A 28 -22.48 -14.98 -13.15
N ASN A 29 -23.47 -15.80 -13.52
CA ASN A 29 -23.26 -17.12 -14.14
C ASN A 29 -22.30 -18.03 -13.34
N GLY A 30 -22.35 -17.95 -12.01
CA GLY A 30 -21.45 -18.69 -11.11
C GLY A 30 -20.03 -18.12 -11.00
N GLN A 31 -19.72 -17.01 -11.70
CA GLN A 31 -18.45 -16.30 -11.56
C GLN A 31 -18.58 -15.14 -10.59
N ARG A 32 -17.54 -14.94 -9.79
CA ARG A 32 -17.38 -13.83 -8.87
C ARG A 32 -17.12 -12.53 -9.65
N VAL A 33 -17.79 -11.46 -9.25
CA VAL A 33 -17.57 -10.10 -9.73
C VAL A 33 -17.34 -9.21 -8.51
N VAL A 34 -16.11 -8.75 -8.32
CA VAL A 34 -15.72 -7.92 -7.15
C VAL A 34 -15.92 -6.44 -7.46
N GLU A 35 -16.26 -5.62 -6.47
CA GLU A 35 -16.21 -4.16 -6.62
C GLU A 35 -14.82 -3.64 -6.26
N ARG A 36 -14.18 -2.92 -7.18
CA ARG A 36 -12.85 -2.30 -6.98
C ARG A 36 -12.65 -1.12 -7.92
N TYR A 37 -11.69 -0.25 -7.64
CA TYR A 37 -11.29 0.79 -8.60
C TYR A 37 -10.62 0.18 -9.85
N ASP A 38 -10.86 0.78 -11.02
CA ASP A 38 -10.10 0.47 -12.24
C ASP A 38 -8.79 1.26 -12.23
N LEU A 39 -7.66 0.57 -12.08
CA LEU A 39 -6.35 1.21 -12.02
C LEU A 39 -5.98 1.94 -13.31
N ASP A 40 -6.55 1.55 -14.45
CA ASP A 40 -6.32 2.20 -15.74
C ASP A 40 -7.05 3.57 -15.84
N GLU A 41 -8.05 3.81 -14.98
CA GLU A 41 -8.74 5.10 -14.87
C GLU A 41 -8.10 6.05 -13.85
N LEU A 42 -7.13 5.56 -13.06
CA LEU A 42 -6.43 6.34 -12.05
C LEU A 42 -5.10 6.87 -12.59
N VAL A 43 -4.87 8.17 -12.45
CA VAL A 43 -3.57 8.77 -12.78
C VAL A 43 -2.51 8.22 -11.83
N ASP A 44 -1.44 7.66 -12.40
CA ASP A 44 -0.35 7.01 -11.65
C ASP A 44 -0.86 5.93 -10.66
N GLN A 45 -1.98 5.25 -11.00
CA GLN A 45 -2.63 4.24 -10.14
C GLN A 45 -2.99 4.76 -8.74
N THR A 46 -3.15 6.08 -8.60
CA THR A 46 -3.36 6.75 -7.30
C THR A 46 -4.81 7.20 -7.16
N LEU A 47 -5.44 6.80 -6.06
CA LEU A 47 -6.76 7.26 -5.63
C LEU A 47 -6.62 8.38 -4.60
N ASP A 48 -7.20 9.54 -4.90
CA ASP A 48 -7.23 10.67 -3.97
C ASP A 48 -8.49 10.63 -3.07
N PHE A 49 -8.28 10.88 -1.77
CA PHE A 49 -9.32 11.07 -0.77
C PHE A 49 -9.45 12.55 -0.39
N TYR A 50 -10.68 13.06 -0.42
CA TYR A 50 -11.00 14.46 -0.12
C TYR A 50 -11.76 14.56 1.19
N VAL A 51 -11.48 15.58 2.00
CA VAL A 51 -12.20 15.83 3.27
C VAL A 51 -13.18 16.97 3.07
N SER A 52 -14.46 16.73 3.31
CA SER A 52 -15.51 17.75 3.23
C SER A 52 -15.56 18.61 4.50
N LEU A 53 -15.63 19.93 4.32
CA LEU A 53 -15.89 20.90 5.38
C LEU A 53 -17.36 21.28 5.54
N GLU A 54 -18.27 20.64 4.80
CA GLU A 54 -19.70 20.98 4.88
C GLU A 54 -20.21 20.90 6.32
N GLN A 55 -19.75 19.90 7.07
CA GLN A 55 -19.96 19.80 8.51
C GLN A 55 -18.62 19.63 9.23
N ALA A 56 -18.21 20.65 10.00
CA ALA A 56 -17.02 20.54 10.85
C ALA A 56 -17.30 19.65 12.08
N PRO A 57 -16.35 18.77 12.46
CA PRO A 57 -16.48 17.97 13.67
C PRO A 57 -16.40 18.85 14.93
N ARG A 58 -17.13 18.46 15.97
CA ARG A 58 -17.00 19.04 17.32
C ARG A 58 -15.83 18.40 18.04
N LEU A 59 -14.87 19.22 18.44
CA LEU A 59 -13.58 18.80 18.99
C LEU A 59 -13.46 19.14 20.49
N SER A 60 -12.65 18.37 21.21
CA SER A 60 -12.32 18.69 22.60
C SER A 60 -11.35 19.88 22.67
N SER A 61 -11.21 20.50 23.85
CA SER A 61 -10.37 21.70 24.03
C SER A 61 -8.87 21.48 23.79
N ASN A 62 -8.42 20.24 23.78
CA ASN A 62 -7.05 19.80 23.50
C ASN A 62 -6.92 19.12 22.12
N ASP A 63 -7.90 19.28 21.25
CA ASP A 63 -7.92 18.69 19.91
C ASP A 63 -8.09 19.79 18.85
N SER A 64 -7.77 19.49 17.60
CA SER A 64 -7.74 20.44 16.48
C SER A 64 -8.13 19.79 15.17
N PHE A 65 -8.57 20.59 14.20
CA PHE A 65 -8.90 20.07 12.88
C PHE A 65 -7.63 19.60 12.15
N GLU A 66 -6.50 20.24 12.39
CA GLU A 66 -5.18 19.84 11.92
C GLU A 66 -4.79 18.46 12.46
N GLY A 67 -5.10 18.18 13.73
CA GLY A 67 -4.96 16.85 14.33
C GLY A 67 -5.82 15.80 13.63
N VAL A 68 -7.08 16.13 13.32
CA VAL A 68 -7.97 15.25 12.53
C VAL A 68 -7.41 14.96 11.14
N LEU A 69 -6.98 15.99 10.39
CA LEU A 69 -6.38 15.83 9.06
C LEU A 69 -5.07 15.04 9.11
N SER A 70 -4.26 15.23 10.15
CA SER A 70 -3.05 14.47 10.39
C SER A 70 -3.35 12.97 10.47
N GLN A 71 -4.37 12.58 11.24
CA GLN A 71 -4.77 11.19 11.43
C GLN A 71 -5.35 10.58 10.15
N ILE A 72 -6.15 11.34 9.40
CA ILE A 72 -6.66 10.92 8.09
C ILE A 72 -5.49 10.62 7.14
N ARG A 73 -4.56 11.57 7.00
CA ARG A 73 -3.36 11.40 6.15
C ARG A 73 -2.51 10.20 6.62
N GLN A 74 -2.46 9.91 7.92
CA GLN A 74 -1.71 8.77 8.46
C GLN A 74 -2.41 7.44 8.13
N ALA A 75 -3.74 7.38 8.26
CA ALA A 75 -4.51 6.20 7.88
C ALA A 75 -4.47 5.92 6.37
N LEU A 76 -4.44 6.96 5.53
CA LEU A 76 -4.22 6.80 4.08
C LEU A 76 -2.82 6.25 3.78
N SER A 77 -1.78 6.73 4.46
CA SER A 77 -0.41 6.23 4.25
C SER A 77 -0.23 4.77 4.66
N VAL A 78 -1.03 4.29 5.62
CA VAL A 78 -1.07 2.86 5.99
C VAL A 78 -1.43 2.00 4.78
N TRP A 79 -2.51 2.32 4.08
CA TRP A 79 -2.94 1.58 2.89
C TRP A 79 -2.00 1.78 1.70
N ASP A 80 -1.46 2.99 1.52
CA ASP A 80 -0.48 3.30 0.47
C ASP A 80 0.83 2.49 0.62
N SER A 81 1.20 2.15 1.85
CA SER A 81 2.43 1.40 2.16
C SER A 81 2.42 -0.08 1.73
N VAL A 82 1.27 -0.62 1.32
CA VAL A 82 1.14 -2.03 0.96
C VAL A 82 1.83 -2.32 -0.37
N SER A 83 3.09 -2.74 -0.29
CA SER A 83 3.96 -2.96 -1.46
C SER A 83 3.49 -4.03 -2.44
N THR A 84 2.68 -4.99 -1.98
CA THR A 84 2.08 -6.03 -2.81
C THR A 84 0.83 -5.57 -3.55
N SER A 85 0.30 -4.38 -3.21
CA SER A 85 -0.78 -3.69 -3.91
C SER A 85 -0.23 -2.68 -4.92
N ALA A 86 -0.83 -2.63 -6.10
CA ALA A 86 -0.54 -1.66 -7.16
C ALA A 86 -1.29 -0.33 -6.93
N LEU A 87 -2.41 -0.36 -6.20
CA LEU A 87 -3.13 0.84 -5.83
C LEU A 87 -2.28 1.71 -4.90
N ARG A 88 -2.23 3.00 -5.21
CA ARG A 88 -1.73 4.04 -4.32
C ARG A 88 -2.87 4.88 -3.81
N VAL A 89 -2.73 5.43 -2.60
CA VAL A 89 -3.78 6.20 -1.95
C VAL A 89 -3.18 7.45 -1.36
N ARG A 90 -3.84 8.59 -1.56
CA ARG A 90 -3.31 9.88 -1.10
C ARG A 90 -4.42 10.81 -0.63
N PHE A 91 -4.05 11.78 0.18
CA PHE A 91 -4.89 12.92 0.52
C PHE A 91 -4.94 13.94 -0.63
N GLY A 92 -6.13 14.14 -1.20
CA GLY A 92 -6.42 15.05 -2.32
C GLY A 92 -6.75 16.50 -1.92
N GLY A 93 -6.74 16.79 -0.62
CA GLY A 93 -7.06 18.10 -0.07
C GLY A 93 -8.45 18.19 0.53
N VAL A 94 -8.83 19.42 0.85
CA VAL A 94 -10.11 19.75 1.49
C VAL A 94 -11.07 20.36 0.46
N ILE A 95 -12.37 20.07 0.61
CA ILE A 95 -13.44 20.57 -0.26
C ILE A 95 -14.52 21.33 0.53
N GLU A 96 -15.16 22.28 -0.14
CA GLU A 96 -16.35 22.98 0.36
C GLU A 96 -17.58 22.49 -0.41
N GLY A 97 -18.47 21.77 0.27
CA GLY A 97 -19.66 21.16 -0.35
C GLY A 97 -19.31 19.92 -1.19
N ASP A 98 -20.07 19.71 -2.27
CA ASP A 98 -19.93 18.55 -3.16
C ASP A 98 -18.54 18.50 -3.83
N LEU A 99 -17.95 17.31 -3.90
CA LEU A 99 -16.67 17.08 -4.58
C LEU A 99 -16.76 17.43 -6.08
N PRO A 100 -16.01 18.45 -6.57
CA PRO A 100 -15.98 18.79 -7.97
C PRO A 100 -15.31 17.72 -8.85
N GLY A 101 -15.85 17.57 -10.04
CA GLY A 101 -15.31 16.72 -11.10
C GLY A 101 -16.02 15.37 -11.22
N SER A 102 -15.55 14.57 -12.17
CA SER A 102 -16.17 13.28 -12.50
C SER A 102 -15.25 12.09 -12.28
N GLY A 103 -13.93 12.30 -12.13
CA GLY A 103 -12.92 11.26 -11.92
C GLY A 103 -13.15 10.40 -10.68
N PRO A 104 -12.54 9.20 -10.58
CA PRO A 104 -12.68 8.37 -9.39
C PRO A 104 -12.14 9.04 -8.12
N ALA A 105 -12.84 8.92 -6.98
CA ALA A 105 -12.32 9.43 -5.70
C ALA A 105 -12.99 8.82 -4.46
N GLY A 106 -12.27 8.91 -3.34
CA GLY A 106 -12.84 8.75 -2.00
C GLY A 106 -13.22 10.10 -1.37
N GLU A 107 -14.30 10.14 -0.61
CA GLU A 107 -14.71 11.30 0.18
C GLU A 107 -14.78 10.94 1.66
N ILE A 108 -14.30 11.82 2.53
CA ILE A 108 -14.41 11.73 3.98
C ILE A 108 -15.31 12.88 4.46
N VAL A 109 -16.42 12.53 5.09
CA VAL A 109 -17.42 13.48 5.61
C VAL A 109 -17.67 13.24 7.09
N PHE A 110 -18.17 14.25 7.79
CA PHE A 110 -18.57 14.15 9.19
C PHE A 110 -20.09 14.25 9.30
N ALA A 111 -20.73 13.33 10.01
CA ALA A 111 -22.18 13.31 10.21
C ALA A 111 -22.57 12.67 11.55
N GLU A 112 -23.86 12.75 11.90
CA GLU A 112 -24.41 11.96 13.00
C GLU A 112 -24.50 10.48 12.59
N LEU A 113 -23.95 9.59 13.44
CA LEU A 113 -23.92 8.15 13.18
C LEU A 113 -25.04 7.44 13.95
N PRO A 114 -25.57 6.32 13.43
CA PRO A 114 -26.51 5.48 14.17
C PRO A 114 -25.95 4.99 15.52
N PRO A 115 -26.78 4.71 16.52
CA PRO A 115 -26.33 4.17 17.81
C PRO A 115 -25.50 2.88 17.65
N GLY A 116 -24.33 2.84 18.30
CA GLY A 116 -23.42 1.68 18.24
C GLY A 116 -22.50 1.63 17.01
N VAL A 117 -22.60 2.59 16.11
CA VAL A 117 -21.74 2.70 14.92
C VAL A 117 -20.60 3.69 15.18
N LEU A 118 -19.37 3.29 14.85
CA LEU A 118 -18.15 4.09 15.07
C LEU A 118 -17.74 4.91 13.85
N GLY A 119 -17.98 4.36 12.66
CA GLY A 119 -17.85 4.96 11.34
C GLY A 119 -18.73 4.18 10.37
N MET A 120 -18.94 4.73 9.18
CA MET A 120 -19.59 4.02 8.08
C MET A 120 -18.86 4.29 6.79
N SER A 121 -18.68 3.28 5.96
CA SER A 121 -18.14 3.47 4.63
C SER A 121 -18.72 2.48 3.62
N SER A 122 -18.84 2.95 2.38
CA SER A 122 -19.18 2.10 1.25
C SER A 122 -18.71 2.72 -0.08
N PRO A 123 -18.48 1.90 -1.11
CA PRO A 123 -18.56 2.35 -2.49
C PRO A 123 -19.98 2.85 -2.81
N THR A 124 -20.10 4.04 -3.41
CA THR A 124 -21.38 4.75 -3.59
C THR A 124 -21.81 4.83 -5.06
N THR A 125 -20.86 4.91 -6.00
CA THR A 125 -21.16 4.96 -7.43
C THR A 125 -20.22 4.05 -8.23
N PHE A 126 -20.71 3.53 -9.36
CA PHE A 126 -20.04 2.49 -10.12
C PHE A 126 -20.19 2.71 -11.63
N SER A 127 -19.21 2.20 -12.39
CA SER A 127 -19.33 2.01 -13.84
C SER A 127 -19.94 0.64 -14.19
N GLU A 128 -20.15 0.39 -15.47
CA GLU A 128 -20.55 -0.93 -15.96
C GLU A 128 -19.50 -2.01 -15.64
N VAL A 129 -19.98 -3.24 -15.40
CA VAL A 129 -19.12 -4.39 -15.10
C VAL A 129 -18.17 -4.67 -16.25
N ARG A 130 -16.89 -4.90 -15.92
CA ARG A 130 -15.80 -5.12 -16.86
C ARG A 130 -15.07 -6.41 -16.50
N GLY A 131 -15.31 -7.48 -17.26
CA GLY A 131 -14.75 -8.79 -16.96
C GLY A 131 -15.26 -9.35 -15.63
N ASP A 132 -14.35 -9.52 -14.67
CA ASP A 132 -14.56 -10.11 -13.35
C ASP A 132 -14.69 -9.05 -12.23
N PHE A 133 -14.87 -7.77 -12.56
CA PHE A 133 -15.06 -6.73 -11.57
C PHE A 133 -16.04 -5.63 -12.00
N ARG A 134 -16.59 -4.92 -11.02
CA ARG A 134 -17.41 -3.73 -11.17
C ARG A 134 -16.58 -2.50 -10.75
N PRO A 135 -16.23 -1.59 -11.68
CA PRO A 135 -15.41 -0.43 -11.35
C PRO A 135 -16.14 0.51 -10.37
N ILE A 136 -15.49 0.80 -9.24
CA ILE A 136 -15.91 1.86 -8.31
C ILE A 136 -15.53 3.21 -8.90
N ARG A 137 -16.45 4.18 -8.84
CA ARG A 137 -16.22 5.58 -9.21
C ARG A 137 -16.16 6.50 -8.00
N ARG A 138 -17.02 6.31 -7.01
CA ARG A 138 -16.98 7.06 -5.75
C ARG A 138 -17.10 6.11 -4.58
N SER A 139 -16.44 6.45 -3.49
CA SER A 139 -16.65 5.85 -2.17
C SER A 139 -16.74 6.94 -1.13
N GLN A 140 -17.49 6.69 -0.06
CA GLN A 140 -17.62 7.64 1.04
C GLN A 140 -17.21 6.97 2.36
N VAL A 141 -16.53 7.74 3.21
CA VAL A 141 -16.21 7.45 4.60
C VAL A 141 -16.92 8.50 5.44
N ILE A 142 -17.81 8.06 6.32
CA ILE A 142 -18.61 8.90 7.20
C ILE A 142 -18.11 8.70 8.63
N LEU A 143 -17.55 9.77 9.19
CA LEU A 143 -17.09 9.82 10.57
C LEU A 143 -18.09 10.58 11.43
N SER A 144 -18.01 10.40 12.74
CA SER A 144 -18.90 11.13 13.64
C SER A 144 -18.58 12.62 13.65
N SER A 145 -19.61 13.46 13.56
CA SER A 145 -19.50 14.90 13.78
C SER A 145 -19.30 15.30 15.24
N GLU A 146 -19.41 14.36 16.19
CA GLU A 146 -19.16 14.58 17.62
C GLU A 146 -17.96 13.73 18.06
N LEU A 147 -16.79 14.37 18.18
CA LEU A 147 -15.54 13.72 18.60
C LEU A 147 -15.19 14.02 20.07
N ALA A 148 -15.73 15.10 20.62
CA ALA A 148 -15.41 15.58 21.96
C ALA A 148 -16.13 14.83 23.08
N GLN A 149 -17.36 14.36 22.84
CA GLN A 149 -18.25 13.83 23.87
C GLN A 149 -18.73 12.41 23.56
N GLY A 150 -19.14 11.68 24.61
CA GLY A 150 -19.72 10.34 24.51
C GLY A 150 -19.13 9.36 25.52
N SER A 151 -19.70 8.15 25.59
CA SER A 151 -19.19 7.08 26.48
C SER A 151 -17.82 6.55 26.04
N ARG A 152 -17.44 6.80 24.78
CA ARG A 152 -16.10 6.55 24.22
C ARG A 152 -15.74 7.76 23.34
N PRO A 153 -15.13 8.83 23.90
CA PRO A 153 -14.70 9.99 23.12
C PRO A 153 -13.80 9.57 21.95
N ARG A 154 -13.93 10.25 20.81
CA ARG A 154 -13.24 9.92 19.55
C ARG A 154 -12.26 11.02 19.16
N GLN A 155 -11.54 11.54 20.15
CA GLN A 155 -10.53 12.56 19.96
C GLN A 155 -9.52 12.09 18.90
N SER A 156 -9.04 13.01 18.08
CA SER A 156 -8.22 12.67 16.91
C SER A 156 -6.99 11.83 17.27
N PHE A 157 -6.35 12.14 18.40
CA PHE A 157 -5.17 11.42 18.89
C PHE A 157 -5.45 10.03 19.47
N SER A 158 -6.72 9.64 19.67
CA SER A 158 -7.06 8.34 20.25
C SER A 158 -6.75 7.16 19.32
N GLU A 159 -6.46 5.99 19.89
CA GLU A 159 -6.38 4.72 19.14
C GLU A 159 -7.70 4.39 18.43
N LEU A 160 -8.83 4.67 19.09
CA LEU A 160 -10.16 4.39 18.58
C LEU A 160 -10.44 5.15 17.28
N PHE A 161 -10.12 6.45 17.23
CA PHE A 161 -10.35 7.27 16.04
C PHE A 161 -9.49 6.78 14.86
N PHE A 162 -8.20 6.55 15.09
CA PHE A 162 -7.29 6.07 14.06
C PHE A 162 -7.64 4.66 13.56
N GLY A 163 -7.91 3.72 14.46
CA GLY A 163 -8.32 2.37 14.08
C GLY A 163 -9.64 2.37 13.29
N THR A 164 -10.59 3.25 13.64
CA THR A 164 -11.82 3.45 12.87
C THR A 164 -11.50 3.99 11.48
N LEU A 165 -10.67 5.02 11.35
CA LEU A 165 -10.25 5.57 10.06
C LEU A 165 -9.63 4.51 9.13
N VAL A 166 -8.68 3.73 9.63
CA VAL A 166 -8.03 2.67 8.83
C VAL A 166 -9.07 1.66 8.33
N HIS A 167 -10.01 1.25 9.19
CA HIS A 167 -11.08 0.32 8.85
C HIS A 167 -12.04 0.88 7.79
N GLU A 168 -12.55 2.09 7.99
CA GLU A 168 -13.49 2.70 7.05
C GLU A 168 -12.83 2.98 5.69
N ILE A 169 -11.55 3.37 5.67
CA ILE A 169 -10.81 3.50 4.40
C ILE A 169 -10.73 2.13 3.70
N GLY A 170 -10.52 1.02 4.42
CA GLY A 170 -10.53 -0.31 3.83
C GLY A 170 -11.84 -0.64 3.10
N HIS A 171 -12.99 -0.27 3.68
CA HIS A 171 -14.29 -0.36 3.00
C HIS A 171 -14.37 0.51 1.76
N ALA A 172 -13.91 1.76 1.83
CA ALA A 172 -13.86 2.66 0.69
C ALA A 172 -13.02 2.11 -0.47
N LEU A 173 -11.98 1.31 -0.18
CA LEU A 173 -11.14 0.64 -1.17
C LEU A 173 -11.74 -0.65 -1.76
N GLY A 174 -12.88 -1.13 -1.24
CA GLY A 174 -13.59 -2.32 -1.71
C GLY A 174 -13.46 -3.56 -0.81
N LEU A 175 -12.85 -3.42 0.37
CA LEU A 175 -12.76 -4.51 1.35
C LEU A 175 -14.01 -4.61 2.22
N GLN A 176 -14.21 -5.76 2.84
CA GLN A 176 -15.30 -6.03 3.75
C GLN A 176 -14.81 -6.78 4.99
N HIS A 177 -15.68 -6.94 5.98
CA HIS A 177 -15.34 -7.53 7.25
C HIS A 177 -14.76 -8.93 7.15
N THR A 178 -13.74 -9.14 7.96
CA THR A 178 -13.01 -10.40 8.15
C THR A 178 -13.08 -10.85 9.61
N ILE A 179 -12.85 -12.13 9.86
CA ILE A 179 -12.89 -12.74 11.20
C ILE A 179 -11.49 -13.27 11.58
N ALA A 180 -10.46 -12.52 11.16
CA ALA A 180 -9.05 -12.77 11.46
C ALA A 180 -8.47 -11.84 12.54
N SER A 181 -9.31 -11.05 13.23
CA SER A 181 -8.89 -9.98 14.14
C SER A 181 -8.01 -8.92 13.47
N ALA A 182 -8.24 -8.69 12.18
CA ALA A 182 -7.53 -7.74 11.32
C ALA A 182 -8.17 -6.34 11.43
N ALA A 183 -7.62 -5.35 10.70
CA ALA A 183 -8.20 -4.01 10.65
C ALA A 183 -9.64 -4.06 10.15
N MET A 184 -9.94 -4.92 9.17
CA MET A 184 -11.29 -5.15 8.67
C MET A 184 -12.19 -5.96 9.62
N SER A 185 -11.72 -6.43 10.77
CA SER A 185 -12.62 -6.98 11.79
C SER A 185 -13.37 -5.85 12.52
N THR A 186 -14.55 -6.16 13.05
CA THR A 186 -15.31 -5.22 13.89
C THR A 186 -14.51 -4.82 15.13
N ASP A 187 -14.76 -3.63 15.70
CA ASP A 187 -14.12 -3.13 16.94
C ASP A 187 -14.12 -4.13 18.10
N VAL A 188 -15.06 -5.07 18.12
CA VAL A 188 -15.19 -6.07 19.19
C VAL A 188 -14.10 -7.14 19.14
N THR A 189 -13.63 -7.50 17.94
CA THR A 189 -12.67 -8.60 17.73
C THR A 189 -11.38 -8.13 17.07
N ARG A 190 -11.25 -6.84 16.77
CA ARG A 190 -10.07 -6.27 16.12
C ARG A 190 -8.83 -6.40 17.02
N GLY A 191 -7.73 -6.87 16.44
CA GLY A 191 -6.44 -7.04 17.11
C GLY A 191 -5.39 -6.01 16.68
N THR A 192 -5.72 -5.11 15.76
CA THR A 192 -4.80 -4.07 15.24
C THR A 192 -4.75 -2.85 16.16
N SER A 193 -3.63 -2.14 16.13
CA SER A 193 -3.39 -0.89 16.86
C SER A 193 -2.65 0.12 15.97
N ARG A 194 -2.40 1.35 16.42
CA ARG A 194 -1.59 2.30 15.62
C ARG A 194 -0.18 1.78 15.29
N ALA A 195 0.44 1.01 16.18
CA ALA A 195 1.75 0.40 15.93
C ALA A 195 1.70 -0.77 14.93
N ARG A 196 0.55 -1.43 14.81
CA ARG A 196 0.30 -2.47 13.81
C ARG A 196 -1.08 -2.27 13.18
N PRO A 197 -1.19 -1.31 12.25
CA PRO A 197 -2.47 -0.82 11.77
C PRO A 197 -3.16 -1.76 10.79
N LEU A 198 -2.39 -2.65 10.14
CA LEU A 198 -2.88 -3.73 9.27
C LEU A 198 -2.31 -5.06 9.74
N SER A 199 -3.07 -6.14 9.59
CA SER A 199 -2.58 -7.51 9.66
C SER A 199 -2.31 -8.07 8.26
N GLU A 200 -1.78 -9.29 8.20
CA GLU A 200 -1.53 -10.00 6.95
C GLU A 200 -2.84 -10.29 6.18
N ASP A 201 -3.97 -10.37 6.87
CA ASP A 201 -5.29 -10.54 6.25
C ASP A 201 -5.72 -9.29 5.45
N ASP A 202 -5.53 -8.10 6.04
CA ASP A 202 -5.86 -6.84 5.36
C ASP A 202 -4.94 -6.61 4.14
N ILE A 203 -3.64 -6.92 4.31
CA ILE A 203 -2.63 -6.86 3.25
C ILE A 203 -2.99 -7.83 2.12
N ALA A 204 -3.35 -9.07 2.43
CA ALA A 204 -3.80 -10.04 1.44
C ALA A 204 -5.05 -9.54 0.70
N GLY A 205 -6.06 -9.05 1.43
CA GLY A 205 -7.30 -8.54 0.87
C GLY A 205 -7.07 -7.43 -0.15
N VAL A 206 -6.38 -6.35 0.23
CA VAL A 206 -6.14 -5.22 -0.71
C VAL A 206 -5.23 -5.62 -1.87
N SER A 207 -4.25 -6.50 -1.62
CA SER A 207 -3.33 -6.96 -2.67
C SER A 207 -4.02 -7.84 -3.71
N LEU A 208 -5.08 -8.56 -3.33
CA LEU A 208 -5.85 -9.37 -4.27
C LEU A 208 -6.79 -8.53 -5.13
N LEU A 209 -7.32 -7.41 -4.60
CA LEU A 209 -8.06 -6.44 -5.42
C LEU A 209 -7.15 -5.72 -6.43
N TYR A 210 -5.91 -5.41 -6.02
CA TYR A 210 -5.00 -4.58 -6.79
C TYR A 210 -3.61 -5.22 -6.90
N PRO A 211 -3.45 -6.39 -7.55
CA PRO A 211 -2.22 -7.18 -7.44
C PRO A 211 -1.02 -6.55 -8.14
N THR A 212 0.13 -6.60 -7.47
CA THR A 212 1.43 -6.47 -8.12
C THR A 212 2.00 -7.85 -8.46
N SER A 213 3.01 -7.89 -9.33
CA SER A 213 3.79 -9.11 -9.55
C SER A 213 4.55 -9.61 -8.32
N ALA A 214 4.70 -8.79 -7.27
CA ALA A 214 5.36 -9.20 -6.03
C ALA A 214 4.51 -10.17 -5.22
N LEU A 215 3.18 -10.00 -5.21
CA LEU A 215 2.25 -10.88 -4.50
C LEU A 215 2.50 -12.35 -4.86
N ALA A 216 2.38 -12.70 -6.15
CA ALA A 216 2.57 -14.07 -6.63
C ALA A 216 3.99 -14.63 -6.41
N ARG A 217 5.02 -13.77 -6.29
CA ARG A 217 6.40 -14.19 -6.01
C ARG A 217 6.65 -14.46 -4.53
N GLN A 218 5.85 -13.85 -3.65
CA GLN A 218 6.08 -13.85 -2.20
C GLN A 218 5.08 -14.73 -1.46
N THR A 219 3.91 -15.00 -2.03
CA THR A 219 2.81 -15.71 -1.37
C THR A 219 2.33 -16.93 -2.16
N GLY A 220 1.63 -17.84 -1.48
CA GLY A 220 0.90 -18.97 -2.05
C GLY A 220 -0.57 -18.95 -1.62
N SER A 221 -1.30 -20.01 -1.95
CA SER A 221 -2.70 -20.16 -1.55
C SER A 221 -3.06 -21.56 -1.06
N ILE A 222 -4.17 -21.68 -0.31
CA ILE A 222 -4.81 -22.93 0.11
C ILE A 222 -6.23 -22.96 -0.46
N GLU A 223 -6.61 -24.05 -1.12
CA GLU A 223 -7.96 -24.23 -1.68
C GLU A 223 -8.67 -25.45 -1.08
N GLY A 224 -10.00 -25.36 -1.03
CA GLY A 224 -10.84 -26.48 -0.62
C GLY A 224 -12.33 -26.18 -0.72
N ARG A 225 -13.13 -27.05 -0.10
CA ARG A 225 -14.59 -26.90 -0.02
C ARG A 225 -15.13 -27.19 1.36
N VAL A 226 -16.10 -26.41 1.79
CA VAL A 226 -16.88 -26.64 3.02
C VAL A 226 -18.25 -27.19 2.67
N THR A 227 -18.56 -28.36 3.23
CA THR A 227 -19.86 -29.04 3.06
C THR A 227 -20.41 -29.43 4.42
N ALA A 228 -21.73 -29.44 4.56
CA ALA A 228 -22.39 -30.03 5.71
C ALA A 228 -22.24 -31.56 5.67
N THR A 229 -22.26 -32.23 6.82
CA THR A 229 -22.30 -33.71 6.89
C THR A 229 -23.52 -34.32 6.19
N SER A 230 -24.58 -33.53 5.96
CA SER A 230 -25.74 -33.89 5.14
C SER A 230 -25.49 -33.81 3.62
N GLY A 231 -24.34 -33.29 3.18
CA GLY A 231 -23.89 -33.23 1.79
C GLY A 231 -24.08 -31.88 1.08
N GLY A 232 -24.80 -30.92 1.68
CA GLY A 232 -25.00 -29.59 1.09
C GLY A 232 -23.77 -28.68 1.20
N PRO A 233 -23.52 -27.76 0.25
CA PRO A 233 -22.48 -26.75 0.40
C PRO A 233 -22.82 -25.75 1.51
N VAL A 234 -21.79 -25.16 2.13
CA VAL A 234 -21.99 -24.11 3.13
C VAL A 234 -21.45 -22.79 2.57
N ALA A 235 -22.35 -21.88 2.23
CA ALA A 235 -22.02 -20.52 1.79
C ALA A 235 -21.62 -19.63 2.97
N LEU A 236 -20.66 -18.73 2.76
CA LEU A 236 -20.16 -17.79 3.77
C LEU A 236 -19.67 -18.46 5.07
N ALA A 237 -19.11 -19.66 4.98
CA ALA A 237 -18.30 -20.23 6.04
C ALA A 237 -16.94 -19.51 6.08
N SER A 238 -16.49 -19.13 7.27
CA SER A 238 -15.18 -18.48 7.45
C SER A 238 -14.12 -19.55 7.65
N VAL A 239 -13.22 -19.67 6.68
CA VAL A 239 -12.03 -20.53 6.76
C VAL A 239 -10.84 -19.66 7.13
N VAL A 240 -10.04 -20.10 8.09
CA VAL A 240 -8.95 -19.31 8.66
C VAL A 240 -7.67 -20.13 8.69
N ALA A 241 -6.57 -19.55 8.20
CA ALA A 241 -5.23 -20.09 8.26
C ALA A 241 -4.38 -19.30 9.27
N VAL A 242 -3.81 -20.02 10.24
CA VAL A 242 -2.93 -19.50 11.29
C VAL A 242 -1.51 -19.96 11.00
N HIS A 243 -0.63 -19.00 10.70
CA HIS A 243 0.80 -19.22 10.51
C HIS A 243 1.47 -19.53 11.86
N PRO A 244 2.52 -20.36 11.93
CA PRO A 244 3.26 -20.59 13.17
C PRO A 244 3.88 -19.32 13.79
N GLY A 245 4.16 -18.30 12.97
CA GLY A 245 4.59 -16.97 13.42
C GLY A 245 3.45 -16.04 13.84
N GLY A 246 2.21 -16.53 13.90
CA GLY A 246 1.04 -15.81 14.41
C GLY A 246 0.31 -14.88 13.43
N ALA A 247 0.74 -14.84 12.16
CA ALA A 247 -0.05 -14.23 11.10
C ALA A 247 -1.33 -15.04 10.87
N VAL A 248 -2.45 -14.35 10.67
CA VAL A 248 -3.76 -14.98 10.46
C VAL A 248 -4.39 -14.38 9.20
N VAL A 249 -4.86 -15.24 8.31
CA VAL A 249 -5.56 -14.87 7.07
C VAL A 249 -6.81 -15.73 6.96
N SER A 250 -7.91 -15.16 6.49
CA SER A 250 -9.20 -15.83 6.36
C SER A 250 -9.86 -15.59 5.00
N ALA A 251 -10.93 -16.34 4.74
CA ALA A 251 -11.68 -16.38 3.50
C ALA A 251 -13.14 -16.79 3.76
N LEU A 252 -14.10 -16.24 3.01
CA LEU A 252 -15.49 -16.73 3.01
C LEU A 252 -15.78 -17.61 1.82
N THR A 253 -16.28 -18.81 2.09
CA THR A 253 -16.71 -19.72 1.05
C THR A 253 -17.74 -19.09 0.12
N ASP A 254 -17.60 -19.40 -1.16
CA ASP A 254 -18.57 -19.07 -2.20
C ASP A 254 -19.91 -19.81 -1.97
N PRO A 255 -20.98 -19.44 -2.71
CA PRO A 255 -22.29 -20.07 -2.58
C PRO A 255 -22.29 -21.60 -2.77
N ASP A 256 -21.33 -22.12 -3.53
CA ASP A 256 -21.15 -23.56 -3.74
C ASP A 256 -20.23 -24.24 -2.69
N GLY A 257 -19.82 -23.49 -1.67
CA GLY A 257 -18.98 -23.92 -0.56
C GLY A 257 -17.48 -23.96 -0.86
N THR A 258 -17.04 -23.62 -2.07
CA THR A 258 -15.61 -23.57 -2.41
C THR A 258 -14.94 -22.35 -1.79
N TYR A 259 -13.63 -22.44 -1.57
CA TYR A 259 -12.84 -21.30 -1.11
C TYR A 259 -11.38 -21.39 -1.57
N GLU A 260 -10.75 -20.21 -1.63
CA GLU A 260 -9.31 -20.00 -1.73
C GLU A 260 -8.85 -19.01 -0.65
N LEU A 261 -7.85 -19.43 0.12
CA LEU A 261 -7.02 -18.61 1.02
C LEU A 261 -5.68 -18.33 0.33
N ALA A 262 -5.61 -17.32 -0.53
CA ALA A 262 -4.41 -16.69 -1.08
C ALA A 262 -3.66 -15.68 -0.17
N GLY A 263 -2.62 -15.03 -0.71
CA GLY A 263 -1.82 -14.05 0.04
C GLY A 263 -1.04 -14.63 1.24
N LEU A 264 -0.94 -15.97 1.34
CA LEU A 264 -0.30 -16.65 2.44
C LEU A 264 1.22 -16.66 2.27
N LEU A 265 1.96 -16.22 3.29
CA LEU A 265 3.40 -16.39 3.34
C LEU A 265 3.78 -17.88 3.32
N PRO A 266 4.98 -18.25 2.84
CA PRO A 266 5.43 -19.65 2.92
C PRO A 266 5.52 -20.12 4.37
N GLY A 267 4.93 -21.28 4.68
CA GLY A 267 4.90 -21.80 6.04
C GLY A 267 3.94 -22.99 6.22
N ALA A 268 3.95 -23.58 7.42
CA ALA A 268 3.14 -24.75 7.78
C ALA A 268 1.94 -24.32 8.65
N TYR A 269 0.79 -24.12 8.02
CA TYR A 269 -0.38 -23.50 8.65
C TYR A 269 -1.23 -24.49 9.46
N ARG A 270 -1.86 -23.98 10.52
CA ARG A 270 -3.10 -24.58 11.06
C ARG A 270 -4.28 -23.96 10.33
N VAL A 271 -5.21 -24.79 9.86
CA VAL A 271 -6.42 -24.31 9.18
C VAL A 271 -7.65 -24.75 9.96
N TYR A 272 -8.58 -23.85 10.19
CA TYR A 272 -9.88 -24.16 10.80
C TYR A 272 -11.02 -23.46 10.06
N VAL A 273 -12.24 -23.94 10.29
CA VAL A 273 -13.46 -23.36 9.73
C VAL A 273 -14.46 -23.09 10.85
N HIS A 274 -15.16 -21.96 10.79
CA HIS A 274 -16.22 -21.61 11.72
C HIS A 274 -17.39 -20.89 11.01
N ALA A 275 -18.57 -20.96 11.63
CA ALA A 275 -19.74 -20.22 11.17
C ALA A 275 -19.58 -18.72 11.49
N LEU A 276 -20.18 -17.86 10.67
CA LEU A 276 -20.22 -16.43 10.98
C LEU A 276 -21.11 -16.14 12.19
N PRO A 277 -20.68 -15.24 13.10
CA PRO A 277 -21.55 -14.79 14.19
C PRO A 277 -22.82 -14.11 13.65
N PRO A 278 -23.92 -14.10 14.41
CA PRO A 278 -25.10 -13.32 14.06
C PRO A 278 -24.78 -11.83 13.83
N ALA A 279 -25.59 -11.16 13.01
CA ALA A 279 -25.50 -9.72 12.83
C ALA A 279 -25.74 -8.99 14.16
N SER A 280 -24.94 -7.97 14.45
CA SER A 280 -25.17 -7.08 15.60
C SER A 280 -25.91 -5.80 15.20
N LEU A 281 -25.97 -5.50 13.89
CA LEU A 281 -26.71 -4.37 13.33
C LEU A 281 -27.97 -4.85 12.59
N ALA A 282 -29.07 -4.13 12.78
CA ALA A 282 -30.32 -4.44 12.09
C ALA A 282 -30.16 -4.27 10.58
N GLY A 283 -30.57 -5.28 9.80
CA GLY A 283 -30.50 -5.26 8.33
C GLY A 283 -29.16 -5.69 7.73
N ALA A 284 -28.12 -5.90 8.54
CA ALA A 284 -26.84 -6.44 8.07
C ALA A 284 -26.85 -7.98 7.99
N GLY A 285 -25.95 -8.56 7.18
CA GLY A 285 -25.69 -10.00 7.19
C GLY A 285 -24.93 -10.46 8.45
N PRO A 286 -24.77 -11.78 8.65
CA PRO A 286 -23.92 -12.33 9.72
C PRO A 286 -22.53 -11.69 9.74
N ALA A 287 -21.93 -11.48 10.91
CA ALA A 287 -20.69 -10.69 11.08
C ALA A 287 -20.77 -9.24 10.54
N ASN A 288 -21.98 -8.70 10.39
CA ASN A 288 -22.27 -7.39 9.78
C ASN A 288 -21.74 -7.26 8.35
N VAL A 289 -21.67 -8.36 7.62
CA VAL A 289 -21.24 -8.39 6.23
C VAL A 289 -22.34 -7.87 5.31
N VAL A 290 -21.96 -7.19 4.22
CA VAL A 290 -22.87 -7.03 3.08
C VAL A 290 -22.93 -8.37 2.35
N LEU A 291 -24.14 -8.93 2.25
CA LEU A 291 -24.34 -10.23 1.60
C LEU A 291 -24.03 -10.12 0.10
N PRO A 292 -23.43 -11.15 -0.51
CA PRO A 292 -23.21 -11.14 -1.94
C PRO A 292 -24.51 -11.22 -2.70
N GLU A 293 -24.59 -10.58 -3.86
CA GLU A 293 -25.77 -10.58 -4.71
C GLU A 293 -25.63 -11.59 -5.86
N SER A 294 -26.75 -12.20 -6.24
CA SER A 294 -26.85 -12.98 -7.49
C SER A 294 -26.97 -12.07 -8.71
N ALA A 295 -26.92 -12.66 -9.92
CA ALA A 295 -27.07 -11.92 -11.17
C ALA A 295 -28.37 -11.10 -11.28
N ASP A 296 -29.41 -11.53 -10.55
CA ASP A 296 -30.72 -10.87 -10.52
C ASP A 296 -30.83 -9.81 -9.40
N GLY A 297 -29.74 -9.49 -8.70
CA GLY A 297 -29.71 -8.51 -7.60
C GLY A 297 -30.33 -9.03 -6.29
N VAL A 298 -30.48 -10.35 -6.15
CA VAL A 298 -31.01 -10.98 -4.94
C VAL A 298 -29.85 -11.38 -4.03
N ASN A 299 -29.88 -10.94 -2.77
CA ASN A 299 -28.92 -11.34 -1.74
C ASN A 299 -28.86 -12.87 -1.58
N ILE A 300 -27.66 -13.41 -1.60
CA ILE A 300 -27.37 -14.81 -1.33
C ILE A 300 -27.18 -14.95 0.19
N ALA A 301 -28.08 -15.70 0.81
CA ALA A 301 -28.05 -15.93 2.25
C ALA A 301 -26.82 -16.73 2.69
N ALA A 302 -26.33 -16.44 3.90
CA ALA A 302 -25.34 -17.28 4.56
C ALA A 302 -25.89 -18.70 4.80
N GLY A 303 -25.00 -19.69 4.80
CA GLY A 303 -25.31 -21.06 5.17
C GLY A 303 -25.74 -21.22 6.64
N PRO A 304 -26.21 -22.42 7.03
CA PRO A 304 -26.59 -22.71 8.41
C PRO A 304 -25.40 -22.61 9.38
N SER A 305 -25.68 -22.44 10.67
CA SER A 305 -24.67 -22.51 11.72
C SER A 305 -24.09 -23.93 11.85
N PHE A 306 -22.81 -24.03 12.21
CA PHE A 306 -22.11 -25.31 12.40
C PHE A 306 -21.02 -25.22 13.47
N TYR A 307 -20.52 -26.37 13.93
CA TYR A 307 -19.44 -26.44 14.92
C TYR A 307 -18.08 -26.07 14.29
N THR A 308 -17.32 -25.22 14.96
CA THR A 308 -15.93 -24.94 14.60
C THR A 308 -15.10 -26.22 14.61
N GLN A 309 -14.27 -26.41 13.58
CA GLN A 309 -13.33 -27.54 13.54
C GLN A 309 -12.05 -27.16 12.80
N PHE A 310 -10.94 -27.73 13.25
CA PHE A 310 -9.66 -27.75 12.56
C PHE A 310 -9.64 -28.78 11.43
N TYR A 311 -8.71 -28.59 10.50
CA TYR A 311 -8.53 -29.44 9.33
C TYR A 311 -8.38 -30.93 9.70
N GLY A 312 -8.95 -31.80 8.86
CA GLY A 312 -9.10 -33.22 9.16
C GLY A 312 -10.25 -33.56 10.11
N GLY A 313 -11.19 -32.62 10.34
CA GLY A 313 -12.36 -32.83 11.19
C GLY A 313 -11.98 -33.01 12.66
N ARG A 314 -11.06 -32.17 13.15
CA ARG A 314 -10.52 -32.22 14.51
C ARG A 314 -11.07 -31.07 15.32
N ASP A 315 -11.42 -31.33 16.57
CA ASP A 315 -11.77 -30.28 17.52
C ASP A 315 -10.54 -29.74 18.26
N ARG A 316 -9.40 -30.45 18.24
CA ARG A 316 -8.13 -30.01 18.83
C ARG A 316 -7.08 -29.66 17.79
N PRO A 317 -6.36 -28.54 17.95
CA PRO A 317 -5.33 -28.15 16.99
C PRO A 317 -4.19 -29.17 16.94
N GLU A 318 -3.71 -29.71 18.06
CA GLU A 318 -2.57 -30.66 18.07
C GLU A 318 -2.82 -31.93 17.24
N ALA A 319 -4.08 -32.32 17.11
CA ALA A 319 -4.50 -33.47 16.30
C ALA A 319 -4.75 -33.12 14.81
N SER A 320 -4.76 -31.83 14.46
CA SER A 320 -4.94 -31.33 13.10
C SER A 320 -3.64 -31.44 12.30
N PRO A 321 -3.67 -32.00 11.08
CA PRO A 321 -2.56 -31.88 10.16
C PRO A 321 -2.24 -30.41 9.86
N ARG A 322 -0.96 -30.10 9.65
CA ARG A 322 -0.50 -28.81 9.12
C ARG A 322 -0.65 -28.80 7.59
N VAL A 323 -0.86 -27.61 7.03
CA VAL A 323 -0.95 -27.38 5.59
C VAL A 323 0.26 -26.56 5.15
N ASP A 324 1.18 -27.19 4.40
CA ASP A 324 2.38 -26.51 3.90
C ASP A 324 2.04 -25.64 2.68
N VAL A 325 2.47 -24.38 2.75
CA VAL A 325 2.33 -23.38 1.69
C VAL A 325 3.70 -22.95 1.21
N ALA A 326 3.86 -22.84 -0.10
CA ALA A 326 5.05 -22.30 -0.75
C ALA A 326 4.67 -21.16 -1.69
N ALA A 327 5.57 -20.20 -1.88
CA ALA A 327 5.34 -19.07 -2.76
C ALA A 327 5.08 -19.53 -4.22
N GLY A 328 4.09 -18.93 -4.87
CA GLY A 328 3.65 -19.27 -6.22
C GLY A 328 2.96 -20.62 -6.35
N GLN A 329 2.66 -21.32 -5.25
CA GLN A 329 1.96 -22.61 -5.26
C GLN A 329 0.56 -22.49 -4.67
N VAL A 330 -0.35 -23.29 -5.23
CA VAL A 330 -1.71 -23.51 -4.73
C VAL A 330 -1.76 -24.86 -4.06
N ARG A 331 -2.19 -24.89 -2.80
CA ARG A 331 -2.38 -26.12 -2.02
C ARG A 331 -3.86 -26.50 -1.96
N GLY A 332 -4.27 -27.36 -2.88
CA GLY A 332 -5.65 -27.87 -2.95
C GLY A 332 -5.97 -29.00 -1.95
N ALA A 333 -7.24 -29.46 -2.00
CA ALA A 333 -7.81 -30.57 -1.23
C ALA A 333 -7.83 -30.37 0.31
N THR A 334 -7.96 -29.12 0.75
CA THR A 334 -8.15 -28.79 2.17
C THR A 334 -9.65 -28.72 2.51
N ASP A 335 -10.35 -29.84 2.35
CA ASP A 335 -11.81 -29.88 2.49
C ASP A 335 -12.29 -30.04 3.93
N PHE A 336 -13.50 -29.52 4.20
CA PHE A 336 -14.19 -29.65 5.48
C PHE A 336 -15.59 -30.25 5.30
N GLN A 337 -15.91 -31.24 6.15
CA GLN A 337 -17.28 -31.71 6.37
C GLN A 337 -17.72 -31.28 7.77
N VAL A 338 -18.59 -30.27 7.86
CA VAL A 338 -18.98 -29.63 9.12
C VAL A 338 -20.32 -30.17 9.64
N ARG A 339 -20.40 -30.38 10.95
CA ARG A 339 -21.65 -30.76 11.61
C ARG A 339 -22.48 -29.51 11.89
N LEU A 340 -23.72 -29.49 11.43
CA LEU A 340 -24.63 -28.37 11.66
C LEU A 340 -25.08 -28.26 13.12
N ARG A 341 -25.48 -27.06 13.51
CA ARG A 341 -26.08 -26.74 14.82
C ARG A 341 -27.11 -25.62 14.66
N ASP A 342 -27.99 -25.46 15.63
CA ASP A 342 -29.09 -24.49 15.55
C ASP A 342 -28.60 -23.03 15.63
N GLN A 343 -27.63 -22.77 16.50
CA GLN A 343 -27.08 -21.42 16.74
C GLN A 343 -25.58 -21.48 17.04
N VAL A 344 -24.87 -20.40 16.69
CA VAL A 344 -23.48 -20.18 17.11
C VAL A 344 -23.42 -20.14 18.64
N GLY A 345 -22.44 -20.82 19.24
CA GLY A 345 -22.26 -20.88 20.70
C GLY A 345 -21.62 -19.60 21.23
N ILE A 346 -20.34 -19.66 21.59
CA ILE A 346 -19.53 -18.50 22.00
C ILE A 346 -19.12 -17.71 20.75
N TYR A 347 -19.28 -16.40 20.78
CA TYR A 347 -18.82 -15.51 19.70
C TYR A 347 -18.56 -14.09 20.18
N ASN A 348 -17.87 -13.30 19.34
CA ASN A 348 -17.50 -11.92 19.59
C ASN A 348 -16.80 -11.74 20.94
N VAL A 349 -15.81 -12.61 21.22
CA VAL A 349 -15.01 -12.50 22.44
C VAL A 349 -14.00 -11.38 22.28
N THR A 350 -14.00 -10.46 23.23
CA THR A 350 -13.01 -9.39 23.41
C THR A 350 -12.24 -9.64 24.68
N THR A 351 -10.95 -9.38 24.64
CA THR A 351 -10.02 -9.44 25.76
C THR A 351 -9.54 -8.05 26.13
N TYR A 352 -9.37 -7.83 27.43
CA TYR A 352 -8.90 -6.57 28.01
C TYR A 352 -7.74 -6.82 28.97
N SER A 353 -6.74 -5.95 28.91
CA SER A 353 -5.65 -5.86 29.90
C SER A 353 -5.74 -4.57 30.71
N PHE A 354 -5.15 -4.58 31.90
CA PHE A 354 -5.18 -3.44 32.83
C PHE A 354 -3.75 -3.03 33.17
N PRO A 355 -3.18 -2.02 32.49
CA PRO A 355 -1.75 -1.70 32.62
C PRO A 355 -1.36 -1.14 34.00
N GLY A 356 -2.33 -0.84 34.88
CA GLY A 356 -2.11 -0.33 36.23
C GLY A 356 -2.39 1.18 36.34
N ASN A 357 -1.99 1.80 37.45
CA ASN A 357 -2.06 3.25 37.69
C ASN A 357 -3.44 3.91 37.51
N GLY A 358 -4.53 3.15 37.68
CA GLY A 358 -5.90 3.66 37.52
C GLY A 358 -6.35 3.82 36.06
N ALA A 359 -5.56 3.33 35.08
CA ALA A 359 -5.95 3.31 33.68
C ALA A 359 -7.18 2.39 33.45
N PRO A 360 -8.07 2.73 32.50
CA PRO A 360 -9.18 1.87 32.09
C PRO A 360 -8.66 0.61 31.41
N GLY A 361 -9.55 -0.38 31.24
CA GLY A 361 -9.23 -1.59 30.48
C GLY A 361 -8.90 -1.25 29.03
N VAL A 362 -7.81 -1.84 28.52
CA VAL A 362 -7.27 -1.60 27.18
C VAL A 362 -7.61 -2.78 26.27
N HIS A 363 -8.04 -2.45 25.04
CA HIS A 363 -8.24 -3.38 23.93
C HIS A 363 -7.60 -2.78 22.66
N PRO A 364 -6.81 -3.54 21.87
CA PRO A 364 -6.33 -4.92 22.11
C PRO A 364 -5.52 -5.08 23.40
N ALA A 365 -5.56 -6.28 23.98
CA ALA A 365 -4.94 -6.54 25.29
C ALA A 365 -3.43 -6.84 25.19
N PHE A 366 -2.69 -6.54 26.25
CA PHE A 366 -1.28 -6.89 26.43
C PHE A 366 -1.11 -7.81 27.65
N LEU A 367 -0.17 -8.75 27.56
CA LEU A 367 0.23 -9.63 28.67
C LEU A 367 1.74 -9.54 28.87
N HIS A 368 2.21 -9.13 30.05
CA HIS A 368 3.64 -8.97 30.31
C HIS A 368 4.27 -10.27 30.80
N LEU A 369 5.31 -10.72 30.09
CA LEU A 369 5.99 -11.98 30.37
C LEU A 369 6.80 -11.95 31.68
N THR A 370 7.12 -10.76 32.17
CA THR A 370 7.97 -10.55 33.37
C THR A 370 7.17 -10.37 34.66
N ARG A 371 5.84 -10.28 34.59
CA ARG A 371 4.95 -10.11 35.74
C ARG A 371 4.27 -11.43 36.12
N ASN A 372 4.47 -11.88 37.35
CA ASN A 372 3.91 -13.14 37.87
C ASN A 372 2.39 -13.10 38.14
N SER A 373 1.69 -11.98 37.88
CA SER A 373 0.29 -11.78 38.28
C SER A 373 -0.55 -11.06 37.22
N ASP A 374 -0.14 -11.09 35.95
CA ASP A 374 -0.94 -10.52 34.88
C ASP A 374 -2.11 -11.45 34.51
N PHE A 375 -3.28 -10.84 34.33
CA PHE A 375 -4.50 -11.51 33.93
C PHE A 375 -5.17 -10.74 32.79
N LEU A 376 -5.98 -11.44 32.02
CA LEU A 376 -6.88 -10.83 31.03
C LEU A 376 -8.32 -10.96 31.49
N LEU A 377 -9.15 -9.98 31.16
CA LEU A 377 -10.60 -10.13 31.24
C LEU A 377 -11.17 -10.39 29.86
N GLY A 378 -11.89 -11.49 29.71
CA GLY A 378 -12.67 -11.83 28.52
C GLY A 378 -14.15 -11.43 28.69
N ALA A 379 -14.73 -10.84 27.66
CA ALA A 379 -16.17 -10.63 27.53
C ALA A 379 -16.62 -11.11 26.15
N GLY A 380 -17.82 -11.67 26.04
CA GLY A 380 -18.35 -12.14 24.77
C GLY A 380 -19.74 -12.71 24.92
N GLN A 381 -20.39 -12.98 23.80
CA GLN A 381 -21.72 -13.59 23.81
C GLN A 381 -21.60 -15.06 24.24
N ASN A 382 -22.49 -15.47 25.16
CA ASN A 382 -22.53 -16.80 25.78
C ASN A 382 -21.28 -17.21 26.60
N LEU A 383 -20.27 -16.34 26.73
CA LEU A 383 -19.00 -16.67 27.37
C LEU A 383 -19.14 -16.90 28.88
N THR A 384 -19.77 -15.98 29.61
CA THR A 384 -19.91 -16.07 31.07
C THR A 384 -20.92 -17.14 31.49
N GLN A 385 -21.95 -17.38 30.67
CA GLN A 385 -22.90 -18.49 30.87
C GLN A 385 -22.20 -19.85 30.78
N ALA A 386 -21.15 -19.94 29.96
CA ALA A 386 -20.34 -21.14 29.79
C ALA A 386 -19.21 -21.30 30.83
N ALA A 387 -18.99 -20.31 31.71
CA ALA A 387 -17.77 -20.23 32.53
C ALA A 387 -17.47 -21.48 33.38
N SER A 388 -18.50 -22.21 33.85
CA SER A 388 -18.32 -23.43 34.66
C SER A 388 -17.83 -24.65 33.88
N LEU A 389 -17.97 -24.64 32.55
CA LEU A 389 -17.52 -25.69 31.63
C LEU A 389 -16.45 -25.20 30.65
N LEU A 390 -16.05 -23.93 30.79
CA LEU A 390 -15.11 -23.27 29.90
C LEU A 390 -13.69 -23.72 30.22
N THR A 391 -12.97 -24.06 29.17
CA THR A 391 -11.51 -24.22 29.17
C THR A 391 -10.96 -23.22 28.19
N VAL A 392 -9.80 -22.64 28.52
CA VAL A 392 -9.09 -21.71 27.63
C VAL A 392 -7.68 -22.25 27.43
N GLU A 393 -7.24 -22.26 26.17
CA GLU A 393 -5.94 -22.81 25.78
C GLU A 393 -5.26 -21.84 24.79
N PRO A 394 -3.96 -21.53 24.94
CA PRO A 394 -3.19 -20.80 23.94
C PRO A 394 -2.94 -21.63 22.68
N LEU A 395 -3.06 -21.04 21.49
CA LEU A 395 -2.75 -21.73 20.22
C LEU A 395 -1.28 -21.52 19.86
N ASP A 396 -0.49 -22.60 19.90
CA ASP A 396 0.95 -22.59 19.53
C ASP A 396 1.80 -21.52 20.27
N ALA A 397 1.36 -21.06 21.44
CA ALA A 397 2.03 -20.01 22.20
C ALA A 397 2.75 -20.56 23.44
N PRO A 398 3.92 -20.00 23.81
CA PRO A 398 4.71 -20.44 24.96
C PRO A 398 4.19 -19.84 26.28
N VAL A 399 2.88 -19.86 26.51
CA VAL A 399 2.26 -19.42 27.78
C VAL A 399 1.24 -20.46 28.23
N GLU A 400 0.97 -20.54 29.52
CA GLU A 400 0.01 -21.50 30.09
C GLU A 400 -1.08 -20.76 30.88
N ILE A 401 -2.30 -21.28 30.83
CA ILE A 401 -3.38 -20.83 31.71
C ILE A 401 -3.18 -21.45 33.09
N GLN A 402 -3.20 -20.64 34.14
CA GLN A 402 -3.00 -21.11 35.50
C GLN A 402 -4.14 -22.02 35.98
N ALA A 403 -3.80 -22.97 36.86
CA ALA A 403 -4.79 -23.84 37.48
C ALA A 403 -5.84 -23.03 38.26
N GLY A 404 -7.12 -23.25 37.95
CA GLY A 404 -8.24 -22.50 38.54
C GLY A 404 -8.79 -21.37 37.66
N ALA A 405 -8.10 -21.01 36.59
CA ALA A 405 -8.64 -20.21 35.49
C ALA A 405 -9.07 -21.12 34.31
N PRO A 406 -10.03 -20.70 33.46
CA PRO A 406 -10.82 -19.48 33.56
C PRO A 406 -11.85 -19.51 34.71
N HIS A 407 -12.20 -18.35 35.25
CA HIS A 407 -13.30 -18.23 36.23
C HIS A 407 -14.03 -16.88 36.09
N LEU A 408 -15.24 -16.77 36.64
CA LEU A 408 -15.97 -15.49 36.62
C LEU A 408 -15.22 -14.42 37.42
N TYR A 409 -15.06 -13.24 36.84
CA TYR A 409 -14.38 -12.14 37.51
C TYR A 409 -15.16 -11.67 38.74
N SER A 410 -14.51 -11.65 39.89
CA SER A 410 -15.20 -11.47 41.17
C SER A 410 -15.80 -10.08 41.35
N LEU A 411 -15.22 -9.04 40.72
CA LEU A 411 -15.71 -7.67 40.83
C LEU A 411 -16.82 -7.35 39.81
N ASP A 412 -16.88 -8.09 38.70
CA ASP A 412 -17.90 -7.93 37.67
C ASP A 412 -18.08 -9.23 36.88
N GLN A 413 -19.15 -9.97 37.19
CA GLN A 413 -19.45 -11.28 36.59
C GLN A 413 -19.84 -11.23 35.11
N ARG A 414 -19.86 -10.04 34.49
CA ARG A 414 -19.95 -9.90 33.03
C ARG A 414 -18.65 -10.31 32.32
N PHE A 415 -17.56 -10.49 33.07
CA PHE A 415 -16.26 -10.88 32.56
C PHE A 415 -15.81 -12.25 33.09
N VAL A 416 -14.99 -12.92 32.29
CA VAL A 416 -14.21 -14.10 32.68
C VAL A 416 -12.77 -13.66 32.88
N GLN A 417 -12.18 -14.00 34.03
CA GLN A 417 -10.75 -13.78 34.29
C GLN A 417 -9.93 -14.96 33.77
N LEU A 418 -8.85 -14.63 33.07
CA LEU A 418 -7.85 -15.55 32.54
C LEU A 418 -6.51 -15.25 33.20
N ASP A 419 -6.05 -16.15 34.07
CA ASP A 419 -4.75 -16.01 34.74
C ASP A 419 -3.68 -16.78 33.96
N PHE A 420 -2.54 -16.14 33.72
CA PHE A 420 -1.46 -16.73 32.93
C PHE A 420 -0.21 -16.99 33.77
N ALA A 421 0.50 -18.05 33.45
CA ALA A 421 1.87 -18.28 33.90
C ALA A 421 2.81 -18.13 32.69
N ALA A 422 3.80 -17.25 32.82
CA ALA A 422 4.84 -17.11 31.80
C ALA A 422 5.74 -18.35 31.79
N SER A 423 5.96 -18.92 30.60
CA SER A 423 6.99 -19.93 30.41
C SER A 423 8.38 -19.26 30.41
N PRO A 424 9.43 -19.94 30.90
CA PRO A 424 10.81 -19.43 30.76
C PRO A 424 11.27 -19.28 29.29
N PHE A 425 10.52 -19.83 28.34
CA PHE A 425 10.79 -19.72 26.90
C PHE A 425 9.80 -18.79 26.17
N ALA A 426 8.99 -18.03 26.92
CA ALA A 426 8.06 -17.10 26.31
C ALA A 426 8.78 -15.96 25.59
N ALA A 427 8.30 -15.61 24.40
CA ALA A 427 8.82 -14.52 23.59
C ALA A 427 7.68 -13.55 23.26
N PRO A 428 7.99 -12.25 23.02
CA PRO A 428 7.01 -11.29 22.56
C PRO A 428 6.36 -11.71 21.25
N GLY A 429 5.09 -11.32 21.06
CA GLY A 429 4.35 -11.64 19.85
C GLY A 429 2.87 -11.92 20.10
N PRO A 430 2.12 -12.32 19.06
CA PRO A 430 0.70 -12.65 19.20
C PRO A 430 0.43 -13.78 20.17
N LEU A 431 -0.64 -13.60 20.95
CA LEU A 431 -1.33 -14.66 21.66
C LEU A 431 -2.69 -14.91 21.00
N HIS A 432 -2.88 -16.11 20.49
CA HIS A 432 -4.19 -16.59 20.04
C HIS A 432 -4.79 -17.50 21.13
N LEU A 433 -6.09 -17.40 21.38
CA LEU A 433 -6.76 -18.20 22.42
C LEU A 433 -7.89 -19.04 21.84
N LEU A 434 -7.99 -20.28 22.31
CA LEU A 434 -9.12 -21.16 22.08
C LEU A 434 -9.99 -21.16 23.33
N PHE A 435 -11.29 -20.89 23.16
CA PHE A 435 -12.31 -20.96 24.19
C PHE A 435 -13.16 -22.20 23.90
N ARG A 436 -13.12 -23.19 24.79
CA ARG A 436 -13.72 -24.50 24.57
C ARG A 436 -14.68 -24.87 25.68
N THR A 437 -15.82 -25.42 25.28
CA THR A 437 -16.75 -26.16 26.16
C THR A 437 -16.91 -27.58 25.61
N PRO A 438 -17.58 -28.51 26.31
CA PRO A 438 -17.85 -29.84 25.76
C PRO A 438 -18.57 -29.83 24.39
N ASP A 439 -19.36 -28.79 24.12
CA ASP A 439 -20.20 -28.65 22.92
C ASP A 439 -19.82 -27.44 22.05
N ASP A 440 -18.67 -26.80 22.28
CA ASP A 440 -18.29 -25.64 21.48
C ASP A 440 -16.79 -25.35 21.45
N LEU A 441 -16.36 -24.73 20.37
CA LEU A 441 -15.01 -24.21 20.18
C LEU A 441 -15.10 -22.84 19.50
N TYR A 442 -14.54 -21.84 20.14
CA TYR A 442 -14.32 -20.52 19.58
C TYR A 442 -12.82 -20.24 19.55
N VAL A 443 -12.32 -19.73 18.43
CA VAL A 443 -10.92 -19.30 18.28
C VAL A 443 -10.92 -17.78 18.23
N LEU A 444 -10.13 -17.15 19.10
CA LEU A 444 -9.84 -15.72 19.07
C LEU A 444 -8.42 -15.52 18.52
N PRO A 445 -8.27 -15.22 17.22
CA PRO A 445 -7.04 -14.67 16.70
C PRO A 445 -6.68 -13.39 17.47
N TRP A 446 -5.39 -13.17 17.63
CA TRP A 446 -4.83 -11.98 18.29
C TRP A 446 -5.56 -11.56 19.58
N ALA A 447 -5.83 -12.52 20.46
CA ALA A 447 -6.47 -12.26 21.75
C ALA A 447 -5.63 -11.34 22.66
N ALA A 448 -4.31 -11.39 22.56
CA ALA A 448 -3.45 -10.40 23.22
C ALA A 448 -2.11 -10.30 22.49
N THR A 449 -1.33 -9.30 22.86
CA THR A 449 0.09 -9.22 22.53
C THR A 449 0.91 -9.57 23.76
N LEU A 450 1.77 -10.58 23.65
CA LEU A 450 2.80 -10.86 24.65
C LEU A 450 3.87 -9.78 24.55
N ALA A 451 4.12 -9.09 25.66
CA ALA A 451 5.12 -8.02 25.76
C ALA A 451 6.20 -8.38 26.78
N SER A 452 7.45 -7.99 26.50
CA SER A 452 8.57 -8.20 27.42
C SER A 452 8.67 -7.12 28.50
N GLU A 453 8.40 -5.87 28.12
CA GLU A 453 8.56 -4.69 28.95
C GLU A 453 7.23 -3.99 29.21
N GLN A 454 7.21 -3.03 30.13
CA GLN A 454 6.02 -2.20 30.36
C GLN A 454 5.86 -1.15 29.25
N ALA A 455 4.64 -0.63 29.09
CA ALA A 455 4.37 0.45 28.15
C ALA A 455 5.25 1.69 28.41
N PRO A 456 5.67 2.42 27.36
CA PRO A 456 6.49 3.61 27.51
C PRO A 456 5.74 4.70 28.26
N ILE A 457 6.42 5.49 29.11
CA ILE A 457 5.83 6.63 29.81
C ILE A 457 6.58 7.89 29.40
N ILE A 458 5.87 9.00 29.15
CA ILE A 458 6.48 10.30 28.89
C ILE A 458 6.39 11.15 30.15
N TYR A 459 7.52 11.68 30.63
CA TYR A 459 7.55 12.61 31.74
C TYR A 459 7.49 14.05 31.27
N PHE A 460 8.39 14.46 30.39
CA PHE A 460 8.43 15.81 29.86
C PHE A 460 9.26 15.89 28.57
N LEU A 461 9.07 16.99 27.83
CA LEU A 461 9.90 17.39 26.71
C LEU A 461 10.64 18.67 27.07
N THR A 462 11.93 18.74 26.76
CA THR A 462 12.74 19.95 26.94
C THR A 462 13.53 20.27 25.66
N PRO A 463 13.71 21.56 25.32
CA PRO A 463 14.47 21.92 24.13
C PRO A 463 15.94 21.54 24.29
N ASP A 464 16.57 21.04 23.22
CA ASP A 464 18.01 20.93 23.17
C ASP A 464 18.64 22.28 22.82
N PHE A 465 19.15 22.97 23.84
CA PHE A 465 19.76 24.29 23.69
C PHE A 465 21.01 24.32 22.80
N LEU A 466 21.63 23.17 22.51
CA LEU A 466 22.78 23.08 21.60
C LEU A 466 22.37 23.10 20.12
N SER A 467 21.14 22.69 19.80
CA SER A 467 20.59 22.61 18.44
C SER A 467 19.98 23.91 17.89
N GLY A 468 19.93 24.99 18.69
CA GLY A 468 19.22 26.20 18.32
C GLY A 468 17.68 26.08 18.37
N GLY A 469 17.14 25.01 18.96
CA GLY A 469 15.71 24.88 19.30
C GLY A 469 14.85 24.02 18.38
N ALA A 470 15.42 23.47 17.30
CA ALA A 470 14.73 22.54 16.39
C ALA A 470 14.63 21.12 16.99
N VAL A 471 15.56 20.76 17.89
CA VAL A 471 15.66 19.43 18.48
C VAL A 471 15.22 19.48 19.95
N TRP A 472 14.55 18.41 20.39
CA TRP A 472 13.96 18.25 21.70
C TRP A 472 14.37 16.94 22.35
N ARG A 473 14.54 16.96 23.67
CA ARG A 473 14.76 15.80 24.52
C ARG A 473 13.42 15.35 25.10
N LEU A 474 12.98 14.15 24.73
CA LEU A 474 11.83 13.47 25.32
C LEU A 474 12.34 12.49 26.37
N ARG A 475 12.02 12.74 27.65
CA ARG A 475 12.42 11.89 28.77
C ARG A 475 11.24 11.08 29.30
N GLY A 476 11.50 9.83 29.64
CA GLY A 476 10.47 8.88 30.04
C GLY A 476 10.99 7.70 30.83
N ASP A 477 10.14 6.67 30.92
CA ASP A 477 10.51 5.31 31.34
C ASP A 477 10.07 4.31 30.26
N ASN A 478 10.74 3.16 30.23
CA ASN A 478 10.52 2.08 29.25
C ASN A 478 10.61 2.59 27.80
N LEU A 479 11.48 3.57 27.54
CA LEU A 479 11.83 3.98 26.18
C LEU A 479 12.90 3.05 25.62
N GLU A 480 12.87 2.81 24.32
CA GLU A 480 13.75 1.89 23.62
C GLU A 480 14.39 2.56 22.41
N ALA A 481 15.50 2.01 21.92
CA ALA A 481 16.16 2.50 20.70
C ALA A 481 15.25 2.45 19.46
N GLY A 482 14.26 1.55 19.46
CA GLY A 482 13.26 1.41 18.40
C GLY A 482 11.97 2.20 18.62
N SER A 483 11.88 3.00 19.69
CA SER A 483 10.68 3.78 19.98
C SER A 483 10.41 4.83 18.90
N GLN A 484 9.15 4.93 18.48
CA GLN A 484 8.66 5.92 17.54
C GLN A 484 7.89 7.00 18.28
N VAL A 485 8.09 8.27 17.89
CA VAL A 485 7.46 9.43 18.55
C VAL A 485 6.54 10.13 17.56
N TYR A 486 5.32 10.41 18.00
CA TYR A 486 4.28 11.04 17.18
C TYR A 486 3.77 12.32 17.83
N PHE A 487 3.51 13.35 17.01
CA PHE A 487 2.87 14.62 17.38
C PHE A 487 1.55 14.70 16.60
N ASP A 488 0.41 14.63 17.28
CA ASP A 488 -0.94 14.47 16.68
C ASP A 488 -1.01 13.42 15.56
N GLY A 489 -0.25 12.32 15.69
CA GLY A 489 -0.17 11.24 14.70
C GLY A 489 0.81 11.46 13.55
N ARG A 490 1.48 12.62 13.45
CA ARG A 490 2.64 12.78 12.55
C ARG A 490 3.90 12.24 13.22
N PRO A 491 4.70 11.39 12.56
CA PRO A 491 5.96 10.92 13.12
C PRO A 491 6.97 12.08 13.21
N ALA A 492 7.64 12.18 14.35
CA ALA A 492 8.85 12.98 14.50
C ALA A 492 10.06 12.17 14.02
N LYS A 493 11.13 12.88 13.67
CA LYS A 493 12.41 12.24 13.36
C LYS A 493 13.16 11.97 14.67
N VAL A 494 13.33 10.71 15.00
CA VAL A 494 14.16 10.28 16.14
C VAL A 494 15.62 10.30 15.69
N LEU A 495 16.43 11.11 16.36
CA LEU A 495 17.83 11.36 16.03
C LEU A 495 18.78 10.46 16.82
N ASP A 496 18.46 10.23 18.10
CA ASP A 496 19.30 9.45 19.01
C ASP A 496 18.47 8.89 20.18
N TYR A 497 19.00 7.86 20.83
CA TYR A 497 18.47 7.27 22.06
C TYR A 497 19.58 7.09 23.09
N GLU A 498 19.39 7.67 24.26
CA GLU A 498 20.33 7.58 25.38
C GLU A 498 19.75 6.68 26.49
N PRO A 499 20.16 5.40 26.53
CA PRO A 499 19.58 4.41 27.44
C PRO A 499 19.79 4.72 28.91
N ASP A 500 20.93 5.34 29.28
CA ASP A 500 21.26 5.61 30.68
C ASP A 500 20.33 6.66 31.31
N PHE A 501 19.72 7.51 30.48
CA PHE A 501 18.79 8.55 30.92
C PHE A 501 17.33 8.31 30.50
N GLN A 502 17.04 7.23 29.77
CA GLN A 502 15.72 6.96 29.18
C GLN A 502 15.22 8.19 28.41
N GLU A 503 16.03 8.62 27.45
CA GLU A 503 15.82 9.87 26.71
C GLU A 503 15.93 9.63 25.20
N LEU A 504 14.97 10.17 24.44
CA LEU A 504 14.99 10.23 22.99
C LEU A 504 15.27 11.65 22.54
N LEU A 505 16.20 11.82 21.60
CA LEU A 505 16.43 13.08 20.92
C LEU A 505 15.58 13.12 19.66
N VAL A 506 14.66 14.08 19.55
CA VAL A 506 13.66 14.14 18.48
C VAL A 506 13.59 15.51 17.83
N GLU A 507 13.31 15.52 16.53
CA GLU A 507 12.98 16.72 15.74
C GLU A 507 11.47 16.65 15.43
N PRO A 508 10.63 17.48 16.09
CA PRO A 508 9.19 17.51 15.84
C PRO A 508 8.87 17.86 14.38
N PRO A 509 7.78 17.32 13.79
CA PRO A 509 7.34 17.76 12.47
C PRO A 509 6.91 19.25 12.52
N PRO A 510 6.91 19.97 11.38
CA PRO A 510 6.38 21.34 11.34
C PRO A 510 4.93 21.38 11.85
N GLY A 511 4.62 22.30 12.76
CA GLY A 511 3.28 22.47 13.33
C GLY A 511 2.74 23.90 13.19
N PRO A 512 1.41 24.09 13.28
CA PRO A 512 0.82 25.42 13.21
C PRO A 512 1.27 26.29 14.38
N PRO A 513 1.41 27.62 14.21
CA PRO A 513 1.91 28.46 15.28
C PRO A 513 0.95 28.53 16.48
N GLY A 514 1.49 28.38 17.70
CA GLY A 514 0.71 28.33 18.95
C GLY A 514 -0.10 27.05 19.15
N HIS A 515 0.04 26.06 18.26
CA HIS A 515 -0.67 24.79 18.35
C HIS A 515 -0.17 23.94 19.52
N ARG A 516 -1.07 23.19 20.15
CA ARG A 516 -0.73 22.23 21.21
C ARG A 516 -0.97 20.81 20.70
N ALA A 517 0.11 20.13 20.34
CA ALA A 517 0.05 18.75 19.87
C ALA A 517 0.16 17.75 21.01
N VAL A 518 -0.62 16.67 20.90
CA VAL A 518 -0.49 15.48 21.74
C VAL A 518 0.72 14.68 21.28
N VAL A 519 1.61 14.37 22.22
CA VAL A 519 2.80 13.55 22.01
C VAL A 519 2.54 12.13 22.48
N THR A 520 2.84 11.15 21.63
CA THR A 520 2.73 9.72 21.96
C THR A 520 3.98 8.98 21.54
N VAL A 521 4.45 8.08 22.40
CA VAL A 521 5.54 7.15 22.09
C VAL A 521 4.96 5.76 21.87
N TYR A 522 5.44 5.07 20.84
CA TYR A 522 5.18 3.66 20.56
C TYR A 522 6.47 2.86 20.61
N ASN A 523 6.47 1.76 21.35
CA ASN A 523 7.60 0.82 21.34
C ASN A 523 7.43 -0.23 20.22
N PRO A 524 8.52 -0.92 19.83
CA PRO A 524 8.48 -1.97 18.82
C PRO A 524 7.52 -3.13 19.13
N ASP A 525 7.20 -3.36 20.39
CA ASP A 525 6.23 -4.38 20.84
C ASP A 525 4.75 -3.95 20.68
N GLY A 526 4.53 -2.72 20.23
CA GLY A 526 3.22 -2.14 19.96
C GLY A 526 2.55 -1.45 21.14
N GLN A 527 3.18 -1.43 22.31
CA GLN A 527 2.69 -0.65 23.45
C GLN A 527 2.92 0.84 23.23
N SER A 528 2.03 1.67 23.79
CA SER A 528 2.10 3.12 23.66
C SER A 528 1.95 3.84 24.99
N SER A 529 2.43 5.08 25.04
CA SER A 529 2.33 5.92 26.24
C SER A 529 0.92 6.34 26.59
N ALA A 530 -0.01 6.24 25.61
CA ALA A 530 -1.43 6.48 25.84
C ALA A 530 -2.06 5.40 26.74
N LEU A 531 -1.48 4.19 26.82
CA LEU A 531 -1.98 3.11 27.68
C LEU A 531 -1.90 3.44 29.17
N THR A 532 -0.89 4.22 29.56
CA THR A 532 -0.61 4.58 30.95
C THR A 532 -1.13 5.95 31.36
N LEU A 533 -1.51 6.81 30.39
CA LEU A 533 -1.94 8.19 30.62
C LEU A 533 -3.16 8.58 29.74
N PRO A 534 -4.33 7.96 29.92
CA PRO A 534 -5.49 8.15 29.02
C PRO A 534 -5.97 9.61 28.94
N ASP A 535 -5.88 10.36 30.05
CA ASP A 535 -6.40 11.74 30.18
C ASP A 535 -5.30 12.81 30.21
N GLY A 536 -4.03 12.43 30.04
CA GLY A 536 -2.87 13.27 30.37
C GLY A 536 -1.66 13.02 29.48
N ASN A 537 -1.89 12.82 28.18
CA ASN A 537 -0.79 12.72 27.23
C ASN A 537 0.14 13.94 27.33
N ALA A 538 1.44 13.71 27.13
CA ALA A 538 2.40 14.80 27.06
C ALA A 538 1.99 15.75 25.93
N MET A 539 2.00 17.05 26.22
CA MET A 539 1.65 18.08 25.24
C MET A 539 2.91 18.80 24.79
N PHE A 540 2.98 19.11 23.51
CA PHE A 540 3.97 19.97 22.91
C PHE A 540 3.33 21.24 22.39
N GLU A 541 3.86 22.40 22.78
CA GLU A 541 3.37 23.70 22.32
C GLU A 541 4.30 24.27 21.26
N TYR A 542 3.77 24.44 20.05
CA TYR A 542 4.48 25.08 18.96
C TYR A 542 4.60 26.59 19.23
N PRO A 543 5.73 27.23 18.85
CA PRO A 543 5.91 28.67 19.00
C PRO A 543 4.78 29.47 18.35
N SER A 544 4.35 30.58 18.97
CA SER A 544 3.38 31.50 18.36
C SER A 544 3.94 32.17 17.10
N GLY A 545 3.06 32.52 16.16
CA GLY A 545 3.44 33.08 14.86
C GLY A 545 2.23 33.50 14.03
N PRO A 546 2.44 33.99 12.79
CA PRO A 546 1.36 34.42 11.90
C PRO A 546 0.52 33.24 11.39
N ALA A 547 -0.69 33.52 10.91
CA ALA A 547 -1.52 32.51 10.25
C ALA A 547 -0.82 31.95 8.99
N LEU A 548 -0.96 30.63 8.78
CA LEU A 548 -0.35 29.93 7.65
C LEU A 548 -1.01 30.35 6.33
N SER A 549 -0.20 30.56 5.30
CA SER A 549 -0.62 30.97 3.96
C SER A 549 0.40 30.54 2.90
N PHE A 550 -0.04 30.46 1.64
CA PHE A 550 0.83 30.18 0.50
C PHE A 550 0.37 30.99 -0.72
N ARG A 551 1.18 30.97 -1.79
CA ARG A 551 0.85 31.55 -3.10
C ARG A 551 1.13 30.53 -4.19
N LEU A 552 0.25 30.47 -5.20
CA LEU A 552 0.39 29.65 -6.39
C LEU A 552 0.93 30.49 -7.56
N SER A 553 1.81 29.91 -8.38
CA SER A 553 2.24 30.50 -9.65
C SER A 553 2.52 29.41 -10.69
N PRO A 554 1.75 29.34 -11.79
CA PRO A 554 0.52 30.10 -12.05
C PRO A 554 -0.61 29.70 -11.09
N ASP A 555 -1.60 30.59 -10.95
CA ASP A 555 -2.86 30.37 -10.23
C ASP A 555 -4.01 29.94 -11.19
N SER A 556 -3.66 29.58 -12.42
CA SER A 556 -4.60 29.04 -13.42
C SER A 556 -3.97 27.93 -14.27
N ILE A 557 -4.82 26.99 -14.70
CA ILE A 557 -4.48 25.86 -15.56
C ILE A 557 -5.57 25.68 -16.62
N ALA A 558 -5.21 25.29 -17.85
CA ALA A 558 -6.21 24.93 -18.86
C ALA A 558 -6.74 23.51 -18.63
N SER A 559 -7.98 23.24 -19.04
CA SER A 559 -8.46 21.86 -19.09
C SER A 559 -7.67 21.03 -20.11
N ASP A 560 -7.51 19.72 -19.84
CA ASP A 560 -6.65 18.81 -20.63
C ASP A 560 -5.15 19.21 -20.66
N GLU A 561 -4.68 19.95 -19.66
CA GLU A 561 -3.28 20.41 -19.54
C GLU A 561 -2.58 19.73 -18.36
N GLU A 562 -1.28 19.49 -18.52
CA GLU A 562 -0.39 19.23 -17.38
C GLU A 562 0.65 20.35 -17.30
N THR A 563 0.92 20.84 -16.11
CA THR A 563 1.87 21.94 -15.87
C THR A 563 2.54 21.79 -14.51
N VAL A 564 3.61 22.56 -14.32
CA VAL A 564 4.17 22.85 -12.99
C VAL A 564 3.47 24.05 -12.39
N ILE A 565 3.05 23.92 -11.13
CA ILE A 565 2.63 25.01 -10.26
C ILE A 565 3.69 25.18 -9.17
N GLU A 566 4.29 26.36 -9.11
CA GLU A 566 5.13 26.76 -8.00
C GLU A 566 4.27 27.19 -6.82
N ILE A 567 4.62 26.70 -5.63
CA ILE A 567 3.98 27.08 -4.37
C ILE A 567 5.04 27.69 -3.47
N THR A 568 4.79 28.92 -3.02
CA THR A 568 5.67 29.65 -2.09
C THR A 568 4.95 29.99 -0.80
N SER A 569 5.68 29.98 0.33
CA SER A 569 5.13 30.37 1.63
C SER A 569 6.20 31.04 2.50
N ASP A 570 5.84 32.18 3.09
CA ASP A 570 6.66 32.88 4.09
C ASP A 570 6.28 32.50 5.54
N THR A 571 5.21 31.71 5.72
CA THR A 571 4.60 31.41 7.03
C THR A 571 4.58 29.93 7.36
N MET A 572 4.79 29.07 6.36
CA MET A 572 4.93 27.63 6.52
C MET A 572 6.39 27.22 6.38
N GLU A 573 6.74 26.11 7.02
CA GLU A 573 7.99 25.39 6.80
C GLU A 573 7.69 24.17 5.94
N LEU A 574 8.13 24.20 4.69
CA LEU A 574 7.92 23.13 3.72
C LEU A 574 9.04 22.10 3.84
N SER A 575 8.69 20.89 4.30
CA SER A 575 9.66 19.82 4.51
C SER A 575 9.42 18.65 3.56
N ALA A 576 10.50 18.12 2.99
CA ALA A 576 10.42 16.94 2.13
C ALA A 576 10.05 15.69 2.96
N GLY A 577 9.22 14.81 2.39
CA GLY A 577 8.83 13.54 3.02
C GLY A 577 7.55 13.58 3.85
N ASP A 578 7.05 14.76 4.22
CA ASP A 578 5.75 14.92 4.89
C ASP A 578 4.96 16.11 4.32
N ILE A 579 4.91 16.20 2.99
CA ILE A 579 4.20 17.24 2.26
C ILE A 579 3.01 16.65 1.48
N SER A 580 1.88 17.35 1.47
CA SER A 580 0.73 17.02 0.63
C SER A 580 0.17 18.30 0.02
N VAL A 581 -0.14 18.24 -1.27
CA VAL A 581 -0.77 19.33 -2.03
C VAL A 581 -2.01 18.75 -2.69
N GLY A 582 -3.12 19.47 -2.61
CA GLY A 582 -4.40 19.04 -3.19
C GLY A 582 -5.21 20.23 -3.69
N PHE A 583 -6.00 20.03 -4.74
CA PHE A 583 -6.83 21.07 -5.36
C PHE A 583 -8.33 20.80 -5.20
N GLY A 584 -8.72 19.93 -4.28
CA GLY A 584 -10.12 19.76 -3.91
C GLY A 584 -11.03 19.39 -5.08
N SER A 585 -10.51 18.66 -6.09
CA SER A 585 -11.27 18.17 -7.24
C SER A 585 -10.68 16.87 -7.73
N SER A 586 -11.56 15.92 -8.07
CA SER A 586 -11.17 14.65 -8.69
C SER A 586 -10.68 14.77 -10.14
N ASP A 587 -10.89 15.93 -10.78
CA ASP A 587 -10.44 16.19 -12.14
C ASP A 587 -9.11 16.97 -12.18
N VAL A 588 -8.61 17.45 -11.03
CA VAL A 588 -7.30 18.12 -10.93
C VAL A 588 -6.42 17.39 -9.92
N VAL A 589 -5.52 16.55 -10.43
CA VAL A 589 -4.68 15.68 -9.63
C VAL A 589 -3.25 16.18 -9.58
N VAL A 590 -2.62 16.06 -8.42
CA VAL A 590 -1.18 16.28 -8.28
C VAL A 590 -0.47 14.99 -8.69
N ARG A 591 0.50 15.05 -9.58
CA ARG A 591 1.29 13.86 -9.99
C ARG A 591 2.58 13.75 -9.21
N ARG A 592 3.13 14.90 -8.80
CA ARG A 592 4.38 15.00 -8.06
C ARG A 592 4.44 16.27 -7.25
N VAL A 593 5.06 16.20 -6.08
CA VAL A 593 5.49 17.35 -5.29
C VAL A 593 7.00 17.27 -5.09
N GLN A 594 7.69 18.39 -5.29
CA GLN A 594 9.10 18.52 -5.02
C GLN A 594 9.37 19.77 -4.19
N VAL A 595 9.80 19.55 -2.95
CA VAL A 595 10.29 20.64 -2.10
C VAL A 595 11.63 21.11 -2.63
N VAL A 596 11.74 22.42 -2.92
CA VAL A 596 12.97 23.07 -3.38
C VAL A 596 13.77 23.55 -2.18
N ASP A 597 13.09 24.21 -1.25
CA ASP A 597 13.60 24.67 0.04
C ASP A 597 12.43 24.84 1.03
N ALA A 598 12.71 25.33 2.24
CA ALA A 598 11.73 25.48 3.32
C ALA A 598 10.55 26.42 3.00
N HIS A 599 10.63 27.21 1.93
CA HIS A 599 9.62 28.21 1.56
C HIS A 599 9.10 28.05 0.13
N ARG A 600 9.60 27.05 -0.61
CA ARG A 600 9.26 26.85 -2.01
C ARG A 600 9.17 25.37 -2.37
N LEU A 601 8.10 25.01 -3.08
CA LEU A 601 7.96 23.70 -3.71
C LEU A 601 7.40 23.83 -5.14
N LEU A 602 7.58 22.79 -5.93
CA LEU A 602 7.01 22.63 -7.27
C LEU A 602 6.06 21.44 -7.28
N ALA A 603 4.83 21.65 -7.74
CA ALA A 603 3.83 20.61 -7.92
C ALA A 603 3.59 20.39 -9.42
N VAL A 604 3.71 19.14 -9.89
CA VAL A 604 3.24 18.77 -11.23
C VAL A 604 1.76 18.44 -11.11
N VAL A 605 0.94 19.15 -11.86
CA VAL A 605 -0.53 19.10 -11.77
C VAL A 605 -1.11 18.75 -13.13
N ALA A 606 -2.08 17.85 -13.14
CA ALA A 606 -2.81 17.44 -14.32
C ALA A 606 -4.29 17.79 -14.17
N ALA A 607 -4.84 18.54 -15.11
CA ALA A 607 -6.27 18.82 -15.21
C ALA A 607 -6.90 17.97 -16.31
N ALA A 608 -7.95 17.23 -15.95
CA ALA A 608 -8.76 16.49 -16.89
C ALA A 608 -9.56 17.45 -17.80
N PRO A 609 -10.04 16.98 -18.97
CA PRO A 609 -10.95 17.75 -19.80
C PRO A 609 -12.26 18.07 -19.06
N GLY A 610 -12.71 19.34 -19.11
CA GLY A 610 -13.93 19.77 -18.44
C GLY A 610 -14.25 21.25 -18.63
N ASP A 611 -15.37 21.69 -18.02
CA ASP A 611 -15.97 23.02 -18.20
C ASP A 611 -15.27 24.15 -17.42
N GLY A 612 -14.26 23.81 -16.60
CA GLY A 612 -13.50 24.76 -15.77
C GLY A 612 -14.19 25.13 -14.46
N GLY A 613 -13.55 26.01 -13.67
CA GLY A 613 -14.06 26.44 -12.37
C GLY A 613 -12.97 26.92 -11.41
N ASN A 614 -13.38 27.49 -10.28
CA ASN A 614 -12.46 27.87 -9.20
C ASN A 614 -12.39 26.74 -8.18
N LEU A 615 -11.18 26.36 -7.80
CA LEU A 615 -10.90 25.24 -6.91
C LEU A 615 -10.23 25.70 -5.62
N THR A 616 -10.50 24.97 -4.53
CA THR A 616 -9.81 25.14 -3.24
C THR A 616 -8.46 24.45 -3.31
N ALA A 617 -7.39 25.15 -2.91
CA ALA A 617 -6.07 24.54 -2.76
C ALA A 617 -5.77 24.30 -1.27
N THR A 618 -5.17 23.15 -0.99
CA THR A 618 -4.71 22.75 0.34
C THR A 618 -3.23 22.41 0.26
N VAL A 619 -2.43 22.97 1.17
CA VAL A 619 -1.02 22.61 1.37
C VAL A 619 -0.86 22.14 2.81
N VAL A 620 -0.29 20.95 2.99
CA VAL A 620 -0.02 20.37 4.31
C VAL A 620 1.46 20.00 4.40
N SER A 621 2.17 20.47 5.43
CA SER A 621 3.57 20.14 5.74
C SER A 621 3.68 19.74 7.20
N GLY A 622 4.01 18.48 7.51
CA GLY A 622 3.88 17.99 8.88
C GLY A 622 2.41 18.06 9.33
N ILE A 623 2.15 18.83 10.39
CA ILE A 623 0.81 19.14 10.92
C ILE A 623 0.32 20.50 10.40
N GLN A 624 1.21 21.34 9.85
CA GLN A 624 0.82 22.64 9.27
C GLN A 624 -0.16 22.44 8.12
N THR A 625 -1.34 23.04 8.22
CA THR A 625 -2.35 23.02 7.16
C THR A 625 -2.70 24.45 6.77
N ALA A 626 -2.58 24.75 5.47
CA ALA A 626 -3.08 25.98 4.88
C ALA A 626 -4.10 25.66 3.80
N ILE A 627 -5.27 26.29 3.87
CA ILE A 627 -6.38 26.11 2.92
C ILE A 627 -6.71 27.48 2.33
N GLN A 628 -6.76 27.56 1.00
CA GLN A 628 -7.17 28.77 0.30
C GLN A 628 -8.29 28.42 -0.69
N THR A 629 -9.46 29.02 -0.49
CA THR A 629 -10.62 28.85 -1.37
C THR A 629 -10.41 29.64 -2.65
N GLN A 630 -10.93 29.12 -3.77
CA GLN A 630 -10.79 29.73 -5.10
C GLN A 630 -9.32 30.05 -5.49
N ALA A 631 -8.37 29.24 -5.02
CA ALA A 631 -6.95 29.46 -5.19
C ALA A 631 -6.45 29.13 -6.61
N LEU A 632 -7.06 28.12 -7.25
CA LEU A 632 -6.70 27.69 -8.60
C LEU A 632 -7.90 27.83 -9.54
N GLN A 633 -7.72 28.52 -10.66
CA GLN A 633 -8.72 28.61 -11.72
C GLN A 633 -8.44 27.60 -12.83
N VAL A 634 -9.35 26.64 -13.04
CA VAL A 634 -9.36 25.81 -14.25
C VAL A 634 -10.10 26.57 -15.34
N THR A 635 -9.41 26.86 -16.44
CA THR A 635 -10.00 27.50 -17.60
C THR A 635 -10.54 26.45 -18.56
N GLY A 636 -11.77 26.64 -19.06
CA GLY A 636 -12.37 25.74 -20.05
C GLY A 636 -11.54 25.70 -21.35
N ALA A 637 -11.79 24.70 -22.20
CA ALA A 637 -11.06 24.53 -23.45
C ALA A 637 -11.30 25.72 -24.40
N ALA A 638 -10.47 26.76 -24.31
CA ALA A 638 -10.53 27.86 -25.23
C ALA A 638 -10.12 27.35 -26.63
N LEU A 639 -10.93 27.61 -27.65
CA LEU A 639 -10.60 27.31 -29.06
C LEU A 639 -9.26 27.95 -29.52
N THR A 640 -8.70 28.88 -28.73
CA THR A 640 -7.43 29.57 -28.98
C THR A 640 -6.19 28.86 -28.41
N THR A 641 -6.32 27.81 -27.59
CA THR A 641 -5.18 26.99 -27.11
C THR A 641 -4.88 25.79 -28.00
N ALA A 642 -5.64 25.57 -29.08
CA ALA A 642 -5.50 24.41 -29.98
C ALA A 642 -4.07 24.24 -30.54
N ASN A 643 -3.33 25.34 -30.70
CA ASN A 643 -1.94 25.34 -31.19
C ASN A 643 -0.89 25.50 -30.08
N ARG A 644 -1.24 25.57 -28.79
CA ARG A 644 -0.23 25.59 -27.72
C ARG A 644 0.32 24.17 -27.51
N PRO A 645 1.65 23.96 -27.43
CA PRO A 645 2.19 22.64 -27.15
C PRO A 645 1.74 22.14 -25.78
N ALA A 646 1.15 20.94 -25.74
CA ALA A 646 0.75 20.30 -24.50
C ALA A 646 1.77 19.21 -24.13
N LEU A 647 2.45 19.42 -23.01
CA LEU A 647 3.41 18.49 -22.45
C LEU A 647 2.72 17.55 -21.47
N ARG A 648 3.33 16.39 -21.24
CA ARG A 648 2.89 15.42 -20.23
C ARG A 648 4.05 15.10 -19.31
N TYR A 649 3.76 14.88 -18.04
CA TYR A 649 4.73 14.41 -17.07
C TYR A 649 5.28 13.05 -17.50
N GLY A 650 6.61 12.91 -17.48
CA GLY A 650 7.30 11.74 -18.02
C GLY A 650 7.33 11.64 -19.56
N GLY A 651 6.86 12.67 -20.28
CA GLY A 651 6.84 12.69 -21.75
C GLY A 651 8.23 12.88 -22.39
N LEU A 652 9.21 13.43 -21.64
CA LEU A 652 10.61 13.49 -22.05
C LEU A 652 11.33 12.23 -21.56
N VAL A 653 11.77 11.39 -22.50
CA VAL A 653 12.36 10.08 -22.21
C VAL A 653 13.70 9.89 -22.90
N ASN A 654 14.55 9.03 -22.34
CA ASN A 654 15.73 8.54 -23.03
C ASN A 654 15.31 7.74 -24.27
N SER A 655 15.79 8.14 -25.45
CA SER A 655 15.34 7.58 -26.73
C SER A 655 15.64 6.09 -26.89
N ALA A 656 16.60 5.55 -26.14
CA ALA A 656 16.97 4.14 -26.22
C ALA A 656 16.16 3.26 -25.27
N SER A 657 15.87 3.74 -24.05
CA SER A 657 15.13 2.95 -23.05
C SER A 657 13.64 3.21 -23.07
N GLY A 658 13.19 4.35 -23.62
CA GLY A 658 11.80 4.82 -23.53
C GLY A 658 11.38 5.22 -22.12
N GLN A 659 12.34 5.36 -21.20
CA GLN A 659 12.09 5.69 -19.79
C GLN A 659 12.48 7.15 -19.49
N PRO A 660 11.83 7.83 -18.52
CA PRO A 660 12.15 9.20 -18.12
C PRO A 660 13.47 9.32 -17.31
N ASP A 661 14.41 8.37 -17.48
CA ASP A 661 15.74 8.43 -16.88
C ASP A 661 16.65 9.24 -17.82
N LEU A 662 17.02 10.45 -17.43
CA LEU A 662 17.70 11.43 -18.28
C LEU A 662 19.02 11.89 -17.64
N ALA A 663 19.96 12.30 -18.48
CA ALA A 663 21.24 12.86 -18.06
C ALA A 663 21.70 13.93 -19.08
N PRO A 664 22.55 14.89 -18.68
CA PRO A 664 23.18 15.81 -19.62
C PRO A 664 23.83 15.06 -20.79
N GLY A 665 23.64 15.55 -22.02
CA GLY A 665 24.18 14.94 -23.24
C GLY A 665 23.45 13.68 -23.75
N VAL A 666 22.38 13.22 -23.07
CA VAL A 666 21.58 12.08 -23.56
C VAL A 666 20.77 12.49 -24.79
N LEU A 667 20.72 11.61 -25.80
CA LEU A 667 19.68 11.63 -26.83
C LEU A 667 18.32 11.27 -26.20
N ALA A 668 17.39 12.22 -26.25
CA ALA A 668 16.06 12.13 -25.68
C ALA A 668 14.97 12.29 -26.74
N SER A 669 13.82 11.67 -26.47
CA SER A 669 12.58 11.81 -27.24
C SER A 669 11.53 12.44 -26.34
N LEU A 670 10.94 13.54 -26.80
CA LEU A 670 9.83 14.22 -26.16
C LEU A 670 8.53 13.88 -26.90
N PHE A 671 7.54 13.38 -26.17
CA PHE A 671 6.19 13.13 -26.67
C PHE A 671 5.21 14.15 -26.10
N GLY A 672 4.23 14.54 -26.92
CA GLY A 672 3.20 15.52 -26.55
C GLY A 672 2.24 15.79 -27.70
N ARG A 673 1.47 16.87 -27.60
CA ARG A 673 0.55 17.35 -28.65
C ARG A 673 0.96 18.75 -29.11
N SER A 674 0.76 19.05 -30.40
CA SER A 674 1.05 20.36 -31.00
C SER A 674 2.49 20.81 -30.77
N LEU A 675 3.45 19.87 -30.75
CA LEU A 675 4.87 20.17 -30.51
C LEU A 675 5.50 20.96 -31.68
N THR A 676 4.89 20.91 -32.85
CA THR A 676 5.22 21.71 -34.04
C THR A 676 3.95 22.20 -34.70
N VAL A 677 4.01 23.31 -35.43
CA VAL A 677 2.97 23.72 -36.38
C VAL A 677 3.33 23.19 -37.78
N ALA A 678 2.34 22.68 -38.52
CA ALA A 678 2.55 22.15 -39.87
C ALA A 678 3.22 23.19 -40.79
N GLY A 679 4.33 22.81 -41.41
CA GLY A 679 5.15 23.69 -42.27
C GLY A 679 6.08 24.65 -41.52
N ARG A 680 6.13 24.59 -40.18
CA ARG A 680 7.04 25.35 -39.31
C ARG A 680 7.85 24.46 -38.38
N GLU A 681 8.04 23.19 -38.74
CA GLU A 681 8.73 22.20 -37.91
C GLU A 681 10.16 22.64 -37.56
N SER A 682 10.84 23.36 -38.45
CA SER A 682 12.18 23.92 -38.22
C SER A 682 12.23 25.09 -37.23
N GLU A 683 11.08 25.69 -36.89
CA GLU A 683 10.98 26.77 -35.91
C GLU A 683 10.84 26.24 -34.47
N ALA A 684 10.61 24.94 -34.31
CA ALA A 684 10.44 24.31 -33.00
C ALA A 684 11.72 24.39 -32.16
N ARG A 685 11.58 24.83 -30.91
CA ARG A 685 12.68 25.00 -29.95
C ARG A 685 12.31 24.36 -28.64
N VAL A 686 13.29 23.75 -27.99
CA VAL A 686 13.15 23.19 -26.64
C VAL A 686 14.18 23.84 -25.74
N THR A 687 13.76 24.33 -24.59
CA THR A 687 14.64 24.86 -23.53
C THR A 687 14.58 23.94 -22.32
N ILE A 688 15.72 23.63 -21.71
CA ILE A 688 15.85 22.74 -20.54
C ILE A 688 16.80 23.40 -19.55
N GLY A 689 16.35 23.65 -18.32
CA GLY A 689 17.13 24.40 -17.33
C GLY A 689 17.51 25.80 -17.80
N GLY A 690 16.66 26.42 -18.64
CA GLY A 690 16.93 27.71 -19.29
C GLY A 690 17.93 27.67 -20.45
N GLN A 691 18.50 26.50 -20.78
CA GLN A 691 19.44 26.34 -21.89
C GLN A 691 18.75 25.76 -23.14
N PRO A 692 19.09 26.22 -24.36
CA PRO A 692 18.52 25.65 -25.58
C PRO A 692 19.04 24.22 -25.80
N ALA A 693 18.12 23.27 -25.97
CA ALA A 693 18.45 21.91 -26.35
C ALA A 693 18.65 21.79 -27.87
N GLN A 694 19.53 20.88 -28.30
CA GLN A 694 19.76 20.65 -29.71
C GLN A 694 18.63 19.77 -30.29
N VAL A 695 17.71 20.37 -31.03
CA VAL A 695 16.65 19.65 -31.76
C VAL A 695 17.23 18.96 -32.99
N LEU A 696 17.07 17.65 -33.08
CA LEU A 696 17.54 16.81 -34.20
C LEU A 696 16.42 16.51 -35.20
N ALA A 697 15.20 16.31 -34.70
CA ALA A 697 14.01 16.11 -35.51
C ALA A 697 12.78 16.56 -34.73
N ALA A 698 11.79 17.13 -35.41
CA ALA A 698 10.56 17.59 -34.81
C ALA A 698 9.36 17.23 -35.70
N SER A 699 8.27 16.84 -35.06
CA SER A 699 6.97 16.54 -35.64
C SER A 699 5.89 16.93 -34.62
N GLU A 700 4.62 16.90 -35.04
CA GLU A 700 3.51 17.34 -34.19
C GLU A 700 3.42 16.57 -32.86
N GLY A 701 3.76 15.28 -32.87
CA GLY A 701 3.67 14.41 -31.69
C GLY A 701 5.00 14.04 -31.04
N GLN A 702 6.15 14.36 -31.68
CA GLN A 702 7.46 13.95 -31.19
C GLN A 702 8.58 14.92 -31.57
N ILE A 703 9.44 15.25 -30.61
CA ILE A 703 10.72 15.93 -30.82
C ILE A 703 11.87 15.05 -30.33
N ASN A 704 12.86 14.80 -31.18
CA ASN A 704 14.12 14.17 -30.77
C ASN A 704 15.18 15.25 -30.58
N LEU A 705 15.83 15.25 -29.42
CA LEU A 705 16.75 16.30 -29.00
C LEU A 705 17.89 15.76 -28.13
N VAL A 706 18.97 16.51 -28.00
CA VAL A 706 20.03 16.23 -27.01
C VAL A 706 19.84 17.14 -25.81
N ILE A 707 19.80 16.55 -24.61
CA ILE A 707 19.76 17.30 -23.35
C ILE A 707 21.04 18.13 -23.24
N PRO A 708 20.97 19.44 -22.94
CA PRO A 708 22.15 20.30 -22.82
C PRO A 708 23.22 19.71 -21.89
N GLU A 709 24.47 19.78 -22.31
CA GLU A 709 25.61 19.40 -21.47
C GLU A 709 25.80 20.42 -20.33
N GLY A 710 26.35 19.99 -19.20
CA GLY A 710 26.66 20.89 -18.06
C GLY A 710 25.50 21.22 -17.13
N LEU A 711 24.29 20.69 -17.37
CA LEU A 711 23.20 20.76 -16.39
C LEU A 711 23.51 19.91 -15.16
N ALA A 712 23.19 20.42 -13.97
CA ALA A 712 23.32 19.67 -12.72
C ALA A 712 22.29 18.54 -12.62
N SER A 713 22.59 17.53 -11.81
CA SER A 713 21.58 16.53 -11.42
C SER A 713 20.51 17.16 -10.53
N GLY A 714 19.28 16.66 -10.64
CA GLY A 714 18.10 17.20 -9.98
C GLY A 714 16.98 17.51 -10.96
N ALA A 715 15.88 18.05 -10.47
CA ALA A 715 14.78 18.42 -11.34
C ALA A 715 15.10 19.71 -12.10
N VAL A 716 14.76 19.72 -13.37
CA VAL A 716 14.90 20.88 -14.25
C VAL A 716 13.59 21.13 -14.97
N GLU A 717 13.24 22.41 -15.09
CA GLU A 717 12.13 22.83 -15.93
C GLU A 717 12.51 22.74 -17.40
N TYR A 718 11.56 22.35 -18.24
CA TYR A 718 11.66 22.47 -19.70
C TYR A 718 10.38 23.02 -20.34
N ARG A 719 10.56 23.65 -21.51
CA ARG A 719 9.48 24.24 -22.33
C ARG A 719 9.70 23.94 -23.81
N VAL A 720 8.59 23.96 -24.56
CA VAL A 720 8.59 23.82 -26.02
C VAL A 720 7.96 25.06 -26.64
N PHE A 721 8.63 25.65 -27.60
CA PHE A 721 8.07 26.63 -28.53
C PHE A 721 7.88 25.95 -29.88
N ASN A 722 6.68 25.98 -30.46
CA ASN A 722 6.37 25.27 -31.70
C ASN A 722 6.39 26.12 -32.99
N GLY A 723 6.84 27.38 -32.88
CA GLY A 723 6.77 28.36 -33.98
C GLY A 723 5.64 29.39 -33.84
N GLU A 724 4.71 29.19 -32.90
CA GLU A 724 3.59 30.10 -32.63
C GLU A 724 3.42 30.40 -31.14
N ALA A 725 3.43 29.36 -30.31
CA ALA A 725 3.18 29.47 -28.87
C ALA A 725 4.21 28.67 -28.06
N GLU A 726 4.40 29.09 -26.81
CA GLU A 726 5.21 28.38 -25.83
C GLU A 726 4.31 27.52 -24.92
N SER A 727 4.78 26.31 -24.61
CA SER A 727 4.10 25.38 -23.71
C SER A 727 3.99 25.92 -22.28
N ALA A 728 3.13 25.30 -21.48
CA ALA A 728 3.28 25.34 -20.03
C ALA A 728 4.62 24.69 -19.61
N PRO A 729 5.21 25.06 -18.46
CA PRO A 729 6.40 24.40 -17.95
C PRO A 729 6.14 22.94 -17.60
N MET A 730 7.15 22.10 -17.73
CA MET A 730 7.15 20.72 -17.23
C MET A 730 8.48 20.37 -16.56
N LEU A 731 8.49 19.39 -15.65
CA LEU A 731 9.69 18.92 -14.96
C LEU A 731 10.26 17.64 -15.57
N ALA A 732 11.58 17.58 -15.64
CA ALA A 732 12.36 16.38 -15.90
C ALA A 732 13.42 16.18 -14.80
N ASP A 733 13.70 14.93 -14.44
CA ASP A 733 14.79 14.61 -13.51
C ASP A 733 16.07 14.28 -14.26
N LEU A 734 17.11 15.05 -13.99
CA LEU A 734 18.44 14.76 -14.49
C LEU A 734 19.26 14.00 -13.44
N ARG A 735 19.98 13.00 -13.93
CA ARG A 735 21.00 12.25 -13.20
C ARG A 735 22.38 12.53 -13.81
N ALA A 736 23.43 12.10 -13.12
CA ALA A 736 24.78 12.17 -13.64
C ALA A 736 24.98 11.27 -14.87
N THR A 737 24.33 10.10 -14.88
CA THR A 737 24.29 9.16 -16.01
C THR A 737 22.89 8.57 -16.11
N ALA A 738 22.49 8.18 -17.32
CA ALA A 738 21.22 7.52 -17.61
C ALA A 738 21.41 6.61 -18.84
N PRO A 739 22.15 5.48 -18.70
CA PRO A 739 22.55 4.68 -19.83
C PRO A 739 21.32 4.03 -20.51
N GLY A 740 21.22 4.18 -21.83
CA GLY A 740 20.20 3.50 -22.64
C GLY A 740 20.84 2.84 -23.86
N VAL A 741 20.41 1.63 -24.21
CA VAL A 741 20.98 0.85 -25.33
C VAL A 741 19.93 0.69 -26.42
N PHE A 742 20.25 1.15 -27.63
CA PHE A 742 19.37 1.01 -28.80
C PHE A 742 19.43 -0.41 -29.35
N ARG A 743 20.65 -0.89 -29.61
CA ARG A 743 20.93 -2.21 -30.21
C ARG A 743 22.40 -2.56 -30.10
N ALA A 744 22.72 -3.84 -30.33
CA ALA A 744 24.08 -4.27 -30.62
C ALA A 744 24.44 -4.01 -32.09
N VAL A 745 25.74 -3.84 -32.37
CA VAL A 745 26.32 -3.54 -33.70
C VAL A 745 27.63 -4.31 -33.91
N THR A 746 28.02 -4.52 -35.18
CA THR A 746 29.25 -5.21 -35.58
C THR A 746 30.07 -4.35 -36.54
N GLY A 747 31.38 -4.18 -36.30
CA GLY A 747 32.24 -3.36 -37.16
C GLY A 747 31.85 -1.87 -37.18
N ASN A 748 32.21 -1.14 -38.24
CA ASN A 748 31.83 0.27 -38.43
C ASN A 748 30.41 0.46 -38.98
N ASP A 749 29.80 -0.62 -39.47
CA ASP A 749 28.41 -0.60 -39.89
C ASP A 749 27.53 -0.59 -38.64
N LEU A 750 26.69 0.44 -38.50
CA LEU A 750 25.73 0.56 -37.41
C LEU A 750 24.58 -0.47 -37.52
N THR A 751 24.78 -1.59 -38.22
CA THR A 751 23.80 -2.68 -38.44
C THR A 751 24.41 -4.04 -38.10
N LEU A 752 23.59 -4.94 -37.53
CA LEU A 752 23.91 -6.35 -37.39
C LEU A 752 23.55 -7.06 -38.71
N SER A 753 24.51 -7.21 -39.62
CA SER A 753 24.26 -7.77 -40.96
C SER A 753 24.89 -9.15 -41.20
N LYS A 754 25.57 -9.75 -40.21
CA LYS A 754 26.22 -11.06 -40.36
C LYS A 754 26.16 -11.92 -39.10
N THR A 755 26.23 -13.22 -39.30
CA THR A 755 26.48 -14.23 -38.27
C THR A 755 27.72 -13.85 -37.46
N VAL A 756 27.61 -13.75 -36.13
CA VAL A 756 28.71 -13.42 -35.21
C VAL A 756 29.24 -14.72 -34.62
N GLU A 757 30.55 -14.92 -34.57
CA GLU A 757 31.19 -15.98 -33.78
C GLU A 757 31.68 -15.37 -32.45
N ALA A 758 31.72 -16.13 -31.35
CA ALA A 758 32.30 -15.60 -30.11
C ALA A 758 33.81 -15.40 -30.23
N GLY A 759 34.33 -14.36 -29.54
CA GLY A 759 35.68 -13.83 -29.74
C GLY A 759 35.75 -12.60 -30.66
N ILE A 760 34.64 -12.22 -31.31
CA ILE A 760 34.54 -11.00 -32.12
C ILE A 760 34.29 -9.77 -31.22
N SER A 761 34.83 -8.63 -31.63
CA SER A 761 34.52 -7.32 -31.03
C SER A 761 33.11 -6.87 -31.46
N LEU A 762 32.22 -6.72 -30.49
CA LEU A 762 30.89 -6.16 -30.65
C LEU A 762 30.86 -4.72 -30.16
N GLY A 763 29.86 -3.96 -30.60
CA GLY A 763 29.51 -2.65 -30.03
C GLY A 763 28.08 -2.62 -29.49
N LEU A 764 27.84 -1.85 -28.44
CA LEU A 764 26.50 -1.39 -28.05
C LEU A 764 26.32 0.04 -28.53
N LEU A 765 25.34 0.28 -29.41
CA LEU A 765 24.90 1.62 -29.74
C LEU A 765 24.03 2.15 -28.59
N CYS A 766 24.47 3.21 -27.92
CA CYS A 766 23.88 3.65 -26.66
C CYS A 766 23.91 5.18 -26.50
N THR A 767 23.28 5.67 -25.43
CA THR A 767 23.21 7.08 -25.03
C THR A 767 23.31 7.20 -23.50
N GLY A 768 23.59 8.39 -22.99
CA GLY A 768 23.48 8.71 -21.56
C GLY A 768 24.55 8.09 -20.65
N ILE A 769 25.73 7.80 -21.19
CA ILE A 769 26.84 7.15 -20.47
C ILE A 769 27.76 8.12 -19.71
N GLY A 770 27.39 9.42 -19.64
CA GLY A 770 28.20 10.46 -19.01
C GLY A 770 29.30 11.00 -19.95
N ASP A 771 30.47 11.29 -19.38
CA ASP A 771 31.66 11.77 -20.10
C ASP A 771 32.34 10.70 -20.98
N GLY A 772 31.93 9.44 -20.84
CA GLY A 772 32.49 8.31 -21.57
C GLY A 772 33.75 7.74 -20.93
N ASP A 773 33.98 7.96 -19.63
CA ASP A 773 35.08 7.32 -18.91
C ASP A 773 34.89 5.78 -18.89
N SER A 774 35.81 5.09 -19.57
CA SER A 774 35.82 3.62 -19.63
C SER A 774 35.91 2.92 -18.28
N ALA A 775 36.44 3.58 -17.23
CA ALA A 775 36.48 3.01 -15.89
C ALA A 775 35.10 2.98 -15.21
N ALA A 776 34.19 3.86 -15.63
CA ALA A 776 32.84 3.98 -15.08
C ALA A 776 31.79 3.17 -15.86
N VAL A 777 32.18 2.53 -16.97
CA VAL A 777 31.29 1.80 -17.89
C VAL A 777 31.58 0.30 -17.88
N VAL A 778 30.54 -0.52 -17.73
CA VAL A 778 30.63 -1.99 -17.75
C VAL A 778 29.55 -2.56 -18.66
N VAL A 779 29.92 -3.49 -19.53
CA VAL A 779 28.94 -4.28 -20.31
C VAL A 779 28.59 -5.54 -19.53
N VAL A 780 27.31 -5.90 -19.47
CA VAL A 780 26.85 -7.14 -18.83
C VAL A 780 26.19 -8.03 -19.87
N ALA A 781 26.70 -9.25 -20.04
CA ALA A 781 26.18 -10.26 -20.94
C ALA A 781 25.73 -11.50 -20.14
N ASN A 782 24.43 -11.80 -20.09
CA ASN A 782 23.88 -12.90 -19.27
C ASN A 782 24.40 -12.93 -17.81
N GLY A 783 24.62 -11.75 -17.21
CA GLY A 783 25.15 -11.60 -15.85
C GLY A 783 26.68 -11.54 -15.75
N LEU A 784 27.41 -11.86 -16.83
CA LEU A 784 28.86 -11.74 -16.88
C LEU A 784 29.27 -10.28 -17.12
N ARG A 785 30.11 -9.73 -16.25
CA ARG A 785 30.67 -8.38 -16.38
C ARG A 785 31.85 -8.38 -17.36
N LEU A 786 31.79 -7.48 -18.34
CA LEU A 786 32.77 -7.31 -19.41
C LEU A 786 33.30 -5.89 -19.39
N THR A 787 34.61 -5.74 -19.50
CA THR A 787 35.27 -4.44 -19.62
C THR A 787 35.15 -3.93 -21.05
N PRO A 788 34.72 -2.68 -21.27
CA PRO A 788 34.77 -2.05 -22.58
C PRO A 788 36.20 -2.04 -23.14
N THR A 789 36.35 -2.34 -24.43
CA THR A 789 37.62 -2.24 -25.15
C THR A 789 37.82 -0.85 -25.78
N ALA A 790 36.72 -0.15 -26.10
CA ALA A 790 36.73 1.22 -26.60
C ALA A 790 35.36 1.88 -26.37
N ILE A 791 35.33 3.20 -26.25
CA ILE A 791 34.11 4.01 -26.19
C ILE A 791 34.25 5.13 -27.21
N GLU A 792 33.37 5.15 -28.20
CA GLU A 792 33.49 6.01 -29.39
C GLU A 792 32.23 6.87 -29.55
N ARG A 793 32.40 8.18 -29.82
CA ARG A 793 31.27 9.03 -30.21
C ARG A 793 30.86 8.72 -31.65
N THR A 794 29.56 8.73 -31.93
CA THR A 794 29.05 8.64 -33.29
C THR A 794 28.85 10.04 -33.89
N PRO A 795 28.64 10.17 -35.21
CA PRO A 795 28.22 11.44 -35.81
C PRO A 795 26.87 11.95 -35.31
N THR A 796 26.02 11.08 -34.75
CA THR A 796 24.76 11.47 -34.13
C THR A 796 25.03 12.01 -32.72
N PRO A 797 24.67 13.27 -32.44
CA PRO A 797 24.85 13.87 -31.12
C PRO A 797 24.20 13.04 -30.00
N GLY A 798 24.90 12.92 -28.87
CA GLY A 798 24.46 12.14 -27.69
C GLY A 798 24.55 10.61 -27.83
N VAL A 799 24.99 10.10 -28.98
CA VAL A 799 25.05 8.66 -29.25
C VAL A 799 26.50 8.15 -29.29
N TRP A 800 26.71 7.02 -28.64
CA TRP A 800 28.00 6.38 -28.42
C TRP A 800 27.98 4.93 -28.89
N VAL A 801 29.16 4.38 -29.18
CA VAL A 801 29.38 2.95 -29.36
C VAL A 801 30.36 2.47 -28.30
N VAL A 802 29.89 1.58 -27.41
CA VAL A 802 30.72 0.91 -26.40
C VAL A 802 31.14 -0.45 -26.96
N ARG A 803 32.43 -0.59 -27.29
CA ARG A 803 33.02 -1.82 -27.83
C ARG A 803 33.41 -2.76 -26.71
N PHE A 804 33.24 -4.06 -26.93
CA PHE A 804 33.65 -5.11 -25.99
C PHE A 804 33.91 -6.43 -26.74
N GLN A 805 34.61 -7.36 -26.10
CA GLN A 805 34.75 -8.73 -26.62
C GLN A 805 33.71 -9.64 -25.99
N LEU A 806 32.98 -10.39 -26.82
CA LEU A 806 32.03 -11.40 -26.34
C LEU A 806 32.78 -12.70 -25.99
N PRO A 807 32.71 -13.20 -24.74
CA PRO A 807 33.43 -14.41 -24.35
C PRO A 807 32.93 -15.69 -25.02
N ALA A 808 33.85 -16.58 -25.36
CA ALA A 808 33.54 -17.89 -25.96
C ALA A 808 32.65 -18.78 -25.08
N ALA A 809 32.66 -18.61 -23.75
CA ALA A 809 31.82 -19.35 -22.81
C ALA A 809 30.31 -19.13 -23.03
N LEU A 810 29.91 -18.07 -23.75
CA LEU A 810 28.50 -17.80 -24.05
C LEU A 810 28.00 -18.53 -25.31
N ASN A 811 28.86 -19.31 -26.00
CA ASN A 811 28.51 -20.08 -27.20
C ASN A 811 27.42 -21.14 -27.01
N GLU A 812 27.22 -21.63 -25.78
CA GLU A 812 26.22 -22.64 -25.44
C GLU A 812 24.86 -22.03 -25.04
N SER A 813 24.78 -20.70 -24.90
CA SER A 813 23.54 -20.01 -24.53
C SER A 813 22.61 -19.88 -25.73
N SER A 814 21.34 -20.28 -25.60
CA SER A 814 20.34 -20.09 -26.67
C SER A 814 20.00 -18.62 -26.92
N ARG A 815 20.23 -17.74 -25.93
CA ARG A 815 19.97 -16.29 -25.99
C ARG A 815 21.00 -15.52 -25.17
N VAL A 816 21.48 -14.40 -25.70
CA VAL A 816 22.42 -13.50 -25.01
C VAL A 816 21.78 -12.13 -24.83
N PHE A 817 21.53 -11.79 -23.56
CA PHE A 817 21.01 -10.50 -23.14
C PHE A 817 22.17 -9.58 -22.79
N LEU A 818 22.19 -8.40 -23.40
CA LEU A 818 23.19 -7.37 -23.19
C LEU A 818 22.57 -6.17 -22.49
N ALA A 819 23.26 -5.68 -21.47
CA ALA A 819 22.95 -4.42 -20.81
C ALA A 819 24.25 -3.64 -20.58
N LEU A 820 24.12 -2.34 -20.38
CA LEU A 820 25.21 -1.44 -20.05
C LEU A 820 25.01 -0.92 -18.62
N TRP A 821 26.10 -0.80 -17.88
CA TRP A 821 26.16 -0.03 -16.64
C TRP A 821 27.04 1.18 -16.85
N ALA A 822 26.57 2.34 -16.41
CA ALA A 822 27.34 3.59 -16.37
C ALA A 822 27.00 4.32 -15.08
N GLY A 823 28.01 4.82 -14.35
CA GLY A 823 27.79 5.57 -13.11
C GLY A 823 26.94 4.85 -12.06
N GLY A 824 27.06 3.51 -11.98
CA GLY A 824 26.27 2.68 -11.06
C GLY A 824 24.82 2.43 -11.48
N ARG A 825 24.37 2.91 -12.63
CA ARG A 825 23.02 2.67 -13.17
C ARG A 825 23.05 1.68 -14.33
N ARG A 826 22.00 0.88 -14.46
CA ARG A 826 21.83 -0.13 -15.51
C ARG A 826 20.89 0.39 -16.61
N SER A 827 21.22 0.09 -17.86
CA SER A 827 20.37 0.37 -19.02
C SER A 827 19.22 -0.64 -19.20
N ASN A 828 18.32 -0.35 -20.15
CA ASN A 828 17.48 -1.38 -20.75
C ASN A 828 18.34 -2.52 -21.34
N THR A 829 17.74 -3.70 -21.47
CA THR A 829 18.42 -4.89 -21.98
C THR A 829 18.05 -5.13 -23.44
N VAL A 830 19.02 -5.46 -24.27
CA VAL A 830 18.81 -5.85 -25.67
C VAL A 830 19.20 -7.30 -25.89
N LEU A 831 18.45 -8.00 -26.74
CA LEU A 831 18.72 -9.39 -27.10
C LEU A 831 19.58 -9.43 -28.37
N LEU A 832 20.64 -10.24 -28.37
CA LEU A 832 21.32 -10.60 -29.62
C LEU A 832 20.40 -11.50 -30.46
N PRO A 833 20.17 -11.21 -31.76
CA PRO A 833 19.32 -12.02 -32.64
C PRO A 833 19.64 -13.53 -32.62
N ASP A 834 18.60 -14.38 -32.72
CA ASP A 834 18.74 -15.84 -32.79
C ASP A 834 19.57 -16.28 -34.02
N GLY A 835 20.46 -17.27 -33.85
CA GLY A 835 21.35 -17.78 -34.92
C GLY A 835 22.75 -17.16 -34.98
N LEU A 836 23.12 -16.35 -33.98
CA LEU A 836 24.42 -15.67 -33.85
C LEU A 836 25.44 -16.38 -32.93
N LEU A 837 25.25 -17.66 -32.62
CA LEU A 837 26.23 -18.48 -31.90
C LEU A 837 26.31 -19.83 -32.61
N SER A 838 27.41 -20.10 -33.33
CA SER A 838 27.62 -21.39 -34.00
C SER A 838 28.11 -22.41 -32.97
N GLY A 839 27.21 -23.28 -32.52
CA GLY A 839 27.51 -24.32 -31.53
C GLY A 839 26.42 -25.37 -31.38
N VAL A 840 25.69 -25.70 -32.44
CA VAL A 840 24.88 -26.93 -32.45
C VAL A 840 25.87 -28.09 -32.65
N ALA A 841 26.14 -28.85 -31.59
CA ALA A 841 26.77 -30.16 -31.74
C ALA A 841 25.94 -30.97 -32.77
N PRO A 842 26.57 -31.63 -33.76
CA PRO A 842 25.83 -32.46 -34.70
C PRO A 842 25.04 -33.49 -33.90
N THR A 843 23.75 -33.58 -34.21
CA THR A 843 22.87 -34.65 -33.77
C THR A 843 23.57 -35.99 -33.93
N LEU A 844 24.04 -36.57 -32.82
CA LEU A 844 24.36 -37.99 -32.78
C LEU A 844 23.06 -38.71 -33.06
N GLN A 845 22.97 -39.32 -34.25
CA GLN A 845 21.90 -40.24 -34.59
C GLN A 845 21.83 -41.33 -33.52
N PRO A 846 20.63 -41.67 -33.01
CA PRO A 846 20.50 -42.82 -32.14
C PRO A 846 20.77 -44.09 -32.95
N SER A 847 21.79 -44.85 -32.55
CA SER A 847 21.83 -46.27 -32.89
C SER A 847 20.73 -46.98 -32.08
N PRO A 848 20.01 -47.94 -32.68
CA PRO A 848 18.91 -48.61 -32.01
C PRO A 848 19.44 -49.62 -30.98
N GLY A 849 19.07 -49.47 -29.71
CA GLY A 849 19.29 -50.54 -28.74
C GLY A 849 19.25 -50.16 -27.26
N LEU A 850 18.23 -50.71 -26.59
CA LEU A 850 18.08 -50.96 -25.15
C LEU A 850 17.61 -49.83 -24.22
N GLN A 851 16.37 -50.03 -23.76
CA GLN A 851 15.73 -49.46 -22.57
C GLN A 851 16.59 -49.63 -21.31
N VAL A 852 16.55 -48.66 -20.39
CA VAL A 852 16.13 -48.83 -18.97
C VAL A 852 15.67 -47.45 -18.44
N ALA A 853 14.59 -47.48 -17.65
CA ALA A 853 13.81 -46.37 -17.13
C ALA A 853 14.41 -45.63 -15.91
N VAL A 854 13.66 -44.61 -15.45
CA VAL A 854 13.64 -44.01 -14.09
C VAL A 854 14.68 -42.88 -13.92
N ARG A 855 14.36 -41.65 -13.49
CA ARG A 855 13.25 -41.06 -12.72
C ARG A 855 13.07 -39.59 -13.10
#